data_AF-A0A1T5KBN2-F1
#
_entry.id   AF-A0A1T5KBN2-F1
#
_cell.length_a   1.000
_cell.length_b   1.000
_cell.length_c   1.000
_cell.angle_alpha   90.00
_cell.angle_beta   90.00
_cell.angle_gamma   90.00
#
_symmetry.space_group_name_H-M   'P 1'
#
loop_
_entity.id
_entity.type
_entity.pdbx_description
1 polymer ?
#
loop_
_entity_poly.entity_id
_entity_poly.type
_entity_poly.pdbx_seq_one_letter_code
_entity_poly.pdbx_strand_id
1 'polypeptide(L)'
;MSIEELEAGYQGAPGATFDRTPPQDVAAEMSVLGGMLLSKDAIADVVEQIRGNDFYRPAHEAVYDAIIDLYGRGEPADAITVVAELTKRGELARVGGAPYIHDLMAGVPTAANAGYYARIVQERAVLRRLVEAGTKIVQLGYATDGGDVEGIVNTAQAEIYAVTERKTSEDYLPLSEIIGGTMDEIEAAGNRGEGMVGVPTGFADLDRLTNGLHPGQMIVIAARPAMGKALALDTPLPTPSGWTTMGEVAVGDELIAADGTPTRVVRATEVMTGRPCYEVVFDDGTTIVADAQHEWSTSLSGDPRDAAIRTTEDIVGSMRSGAAHTVSRHGAAWKVVDVVTVPSVPVRCVEIEHPSHLYLASRAMIPTHNSTLAIDIARAASIKNQQSSVVFSLEMSRNEITMRLLSAEARVHLQKLRNGSMGEDDWQKVAKVMGKVSEAPMFIDDSPNMSLTEIRAKCRRLKQKHDLKLVIIDYLQLMTSGKKVESRQQEVSEFSRALKLLAKEIGVPVIALSQLNRGPEQRQDKKPAMSDLRESGCLTEDTRILRADTGAETTMGELFALNAKDVPVWALNERLQYVRRHLTHVFPTGVKPVYRLRLASGKEIEATANHPFLTYEGWTPLGELEVGSRLGVPRHVPGPELNAEWDDRKVVMLAHLLGDGSFVKRQPIRYASIDEQNLAAVTEAAGVFGITPARDDYAAARVTTLRLPAPYRLTHGKRNPIAEWLDDMGLFGARSHEKFVPTSVFHLPKRQIALFIKHIWATDGSVTVNKNGRSGRIYYASTSRPLVDGLSRLLLRFGISTRVHRATPKGAYRPGYTLDVSGVDDQRRFLQEIGVHGDRGVNAERLLQIIRDTQANTNVDTVPRQVWDDVRDLLVERGMTHRQFAEAIGTQFCGSALWKRSPSRQRLGKIAKVLDSEELEIMAVNDLLWDEVVSIESLGEKQVFDATVLDTHNFIANGIAVHNSIEQDADMVILLHREDAYEKESPRAGEADLIVAKHRNGPTDTITVAFQGHYSRFVDMQS
;
A
#
# COMPACT_ATOMS: atom_id res chain seq x y z
N MET A 1 12.24 28.70 -50.43
CA MET A 1 11.27 27.85 -51.13
C MET A 1 9.89 28.38 -50.84
N SER A 2 8.99 28.46 -51.83
CA SER A 2 7.57 28.75 -51.62
C SER A 2 6.81 27.49 -51.19
N ILE A 3 5.53 27.66 -50.80
CA ILE A 3 4.65 26.53 -50.49
C ILE A 3 4.37 25.71 -51.76
N GLU A 4 4.29 26.35 -52.93
CA GLU A 4 4.09 25.69 -54.23
C GLU A 4 5.26 24.76 -54.61
N GLU A 5 6.50 25.11 -54.21
CA GLU A 5 7.69 24.26 -54.40
C GLU A 5 7.67 23.01 -53.49
N LEU A 6 6.91 23.03 -52.39
CA LEU A 6 6.67 21.84 -51.55
C LEU A 6 5.52 20.98 -52.09
N GLU A 7 4.46 21.57 -52.62
CA GLU A 7 3.33 20.84 -53.22
C GLU A 7 3.73 20.12 -54.52
N ALA A 8 4.64 20.70 -55.32
CA ALA A 8 5.14 20.10 -56.55
C ALA A 8 5.80 18.73 -56.36
N GLY A 9 6.35 18.45 -55.17
CA GLY A 9 6.96 17.16 -54.84
C GLY A 9 5.98 15.99 -54.67
N TYR A 10 4.69 16.27 -54.47
CA TYR A 10 3.68 15.25 -54.13
C TYR A 10 2.88 14.68 -55.32
N GLN A 11 3.03 15.22 -56.54
CA GLN A 11 2.27 14.75 -57.72
C GLN A 11 2.88 13.51 -58.40
N GLY A 12 3.25 12.50 -57.60
CA GLY A 12 3.79 11.23 -58.05
C GLY A 12 2.70 10.18 -58.36
N ALA A 13 2.23 10.15 -59.61
CA ALA A 13 1.54 9.03 -60.28
C ALA A 13 0.46 8.24 -59.46
N PRO A 14 -0.84 8.53 -59.62
CA PRO A 14 -1.92 7.71 -59.03
C PRO A 14 -2.07 6.37 -59.76
N GLY A 15 -1.28 5.37 -59.38
CA GLY A 15 -1.31 4.05 -60.06
C GLY A 15 -0.44 2.94 -59.46
N ALA A 16 0.15 3.11 -58.28
CA ALA A 16 0.99 2.09 -57.63
C ALA A 16 0.41 1.67 -56.26
N THR A 17 -0.44 0.64 -56.26
CA THR A 17 -0.76 -0.10 -55.04
C THR A 17 0.51 -0.72 -54.47
N PHE A 18 0.77 -0.53 -53.17
CA PHE A 18 1.89 -1.17 -52.46
C PHE A 18 1.62 -2.67 -52.25
N ASP A 19 1.69 -3.46 -53.33
CA ASP A 19 1.66 -4.92 -53.28
C ASP A 19 3.02 -5.46 -52.80
N ARG A 20 3.33 -5.16 -51.53
CA ARG A 20 4.50 -5.67 -50.81
C ARG A 20 4.05 -6.80 -49.90
N THR A 21 4.29 -8.04 -50.32
CA THR A 21 4.22 -9.19 -49.43
C THR A 21 5.07 -8.94 -48.17
N PRO A 22 4.58 -9.24 -46.96
CA PRO A 22 5.36 -9.07 -45.74
C PRO A 22 6.72 -9.80 -45.78
N PRO A 23 7.72 -9.34 -45.01
CA PRO A 23 9.00 -10.02 -44.90
C PRO A 23 8.82 -11.50 -44.46
N GLN A 24 9.26 -12.39 -45.33
CA GLN A 24 9.07 -13.85 -45.25
C GLN A 24 10.24 -14.56 -45.97
N ASP A 25 10.52 -15.81 -45.61
CA ASP A 25 11.37 -16.70 -46.40
C ASP A 25 10.88 -18.15 -46.27
N VAL A 26 9.93 -18.52 -47.14
CA VAL A 26 9.27 -19.82 -47.09
C VAL A 26 10.25 -20.97 -47.32
N ALA A 27 11.34 -20.76 -48.06
CA ALA A 27 12.35 -21.78 -48.29
C ALA A 27 13.21 -22.02 -47.04
N ALA A 28 13.58 -20.96 -46.32
CA ALA A 28 14.20 -21.08 -45.00
C ALA A 28 13.26 -21.77 -43.98
N GLU A 29 11.98 -21.37 -43.93
CA GLU A 29 10.99 -22.00 -43.04
C GLU A 29 10.84 -23.51 -43.30
N MET A 30 10.73 -23.92 -44.57
CA MET A 30 10.69 -25.35 -44.92
C MET A 30 11.97 -26.08 -44.54
N SER A 31 13.14 -25.44 -44.73
CA SER A 31 14.45 -26.00 -44.38
C SER A 31 14.66 -26.15 -42.87
N VAL A 32 14.08 -25.27 -42.05
CA VAL A 32 14.04 -25.39 -40.59
C VAL A 32 13.22 -26.61 -40.18
N LEU A 33 11.94 -26.68 -40.58
CA LEU A 33 11.05 -27.74 -40.15
C LEU A 33 11.51 -29.12 -40.61
N GLY A 34 11.96 -29.25 -41.86
CA GLY A 34 12.53 -30.49 -42.35
C GLY A 34 13.84 -30.86 -41.62
N GLY A 35 14.67 -29.88 -41.24
CA GLY A 35 15.89 -30.12 -40.47
C GLY A 35 15.59 -30.68 -39.07
N MET A 36 14.58 -30.11 -38.40
CA MET A 36 14.05 -30.59 -37.13
C MET A 36 13.47 -32.02 -37.23
N LEU A 37 12.74 -32.32 -38.31
CA LEU A 37 12.22 -33.67 -38.63
C LEU A 37 13.32 -34.71 -38.94
N LEU A 38 14.54 -34.26 -39.24
CA LEU A 38 15.68 -35.10 -39.61
C LEU A 38 16.71 -35.31 -38.47
N SER A 39 16.79 -34.40 -37.50
CA SER A 39 17.72 -34.53 -36.37
C SER A 39 17.18 -33.90 -35.08
N LYS A 40 17.35 -34.62 -33.96
CA LYS A 40 17.03 -34.12 -32.63
C LYS A 40 17.87 -32.88 -32.27
N ASP A 41 19.14 -32.86 -32.67
CA ASP A 41 20.06 -31.76 -32.33
C ASP A 41 19.63 -30.46 -33.03
N ALA A 42 19.12 -30.59 -34.26
CA ALA A 42 18.53 -29.48 -35.01
C ALA A 42 17.25 -28.91 -34.37
N ILE A 43 16.56 -29.64 -33.48
CA ILE A 43 15.44 -29.09 -32.70
C ILE A 43 15.99 -28.12 -31.65
N ALA A 44 17.07 -28.48 -30.95
CA ALA A 44 17.68 -27.62 -29.94
C ALA A 44 18.21 -26.31 -30.55
N ASP A 45 19.01 -26.40 -31.62
CA ASP A 45 19.58 -25.24 -32.36
C ASP A 45 18.52 -24.22 -32.83
N VAL A 46 17.30 -24.69 -33.10
CA VAL A 46 16.18 -23.87 -33.59
C VAL A 46 15.38 -23.27 -32.43
N VAL A 47 15.14 -24.04 -31.36
CA VAL A 47 14.39 -23.60 -30.17
C VAL A 47 15.09 -22.44 -29.44
N GLU A 48 16.42 -22.35 -29.49
CA GLU A 48 17.13 -21.18 -28.96
C GLU A 48 16.89 -19.89 -29.78
N GLN A 49 16.49 -20.01 -31.04
CA GLN A 49 16.48 -18.89 -32.00
C GLN A 49 15.08 -18.39 -32.38
N ILE A 50 14.05 -19.24 -32.51
CA ILE A 50 12.71 -18.83 -32.98
C ILE A 50 11.55 -19.38 -32.13
N ARG A 51 10.35 -18.85 -32.36
CA ARG A 51 9.07 -19.35 -31.82
C ARG A 51 8.07 -19.60 -32.97
N GLY A 52 6.96 -20.29 -32.70
CA GLY A 52 5.96 -20.63 -33.74
C GLY A 52 5.44 -19.42 -34.53
N ASN A 53 5.26 -18.28 -33.85
CA ASN A 53 4.81 -17.02 -34.45
C ASN A 53 5.87 -16.24 -35.26
N ASP A 54 7.14 -16.69 -35.27
CA ASP A 54 8.16 -16.13 -36.18
C ASP A 54 8.00 -16.68 -37.61
N PHE A 55 7.34 -17.83 -37.80
CA PHE A 55 6.99 -18.34 -39.14
C PHE A 55 5.95 -17.44 -39.83
N TYR A 56 6.08 -17.21 -41.13
CA TYR A 56 5.07 -16.47 -41.90
C TYR A 56 3.82 -17.31 -42.21
N ARG A 57 3.99 -18.63 -42.37
CA ARG A 57 2.86 -19.54 -42.66
C ARG A 57 2.29 -20.16 -41.37
N PRO A 58 0.98 -20.01 -41.08
CA PRO A 58 0.33 -20.73 -39.98
C PRO A 58 0.39 -22.27 -40.12
N ALA A 59 0.57 -22.79 -41.34
CA ALA A 59 0.83 -24.21 -41.59
C ALA A 59 2.21 -24.65 -41.11
N HIS A 60 3.20 -23.75 -41.07
CA HIS A 60 4.53 -24.02 -40.55
C HIS A 60 4.60 -23.87 -39.02
N GLU A 61 3.93 -22.85 -38.48
CA GLU A 61 3.67 -22.67 -37.04
C GLU A 61 3.06 -23.94 -36.42
N ALA A 62 1.97 -24.48 -36.99
CA ALA A 62 1.34 -25.71 -36.50
C ALA A 62 2.26 -26.95 -36.55
N VAL A 63 3.16 -27.05 -37.54
CA VAL A 63 4.16 -28.14 -37.61
C VAL A 63 5.24 -27.95 -36.56
N TYR A 64 5.72 -26.72 -36.36
CA TYR A 64 6.66 -26.37 -35.30
C TYR A 64 6.10 -26.75 -33.92
N ASP A 65 4.88 -26.31 -33.60
CA ASP A 65 4.24 -26.56 -32.31
C ASP A 65 3.88 -28.05 -32.09
N ALA A 66 3.81 -28.86 -33.15
CA ALA A 66 3.71 -30.32 -33.05
C ALA A 66 5.07 -30.96 -32.74
N ILE A 67 6.14 -30.50 -33.39
CA ILE A 67 7.53 -30.94 -33.14
C ILE A 67 7.96 -30.60 -31.71
N ILE A 68 7.67 -29.38 -31.22
CA ILE A 68 8.09 -28.93 -29.88
C ILE A 68 7.36 -29.69 -28.77
N ASP A 69 6.07 -29.99 -28.92
CA ASP A 69 5.30 -30.80 -27.97
C ASP A 69 5.83 -32.24 -27.91
N LEU A 70 6.06 -32.89 -29.05
CA LEU A 70 6.69 -34.22 -29.11
C LEU A 70 8.07 -34.21 -28.42
N TYR A 71 8.93 -33.24 -28.76
CA TYR A 71 10.25 -33.08 -28.17
C TYR A 71 10.20 -32.85 -26.65
N GLY A 72 9.27 -31.99 -26.18
CA GLY A 72 9.05 -31.70 -24.77
C GLY A 72 8.51 -32.88 -23.96
N ARG A 73 7.75 -33.78 -24.60
CA ARG A 73 7.36 -35.08 -24.02
C ARG A 73 8.48 -36.13 -24.06
N GLY A 74 9.62 -35.82 -24.68
CA GLY A 74 10.74 -36.75 -24.88
C GLY A 74 10.49 -37.77 -26.00
N GLU A 75 9.45 -37.58 -26.81
CA GLU A 75 9.10 -38.44 -27.94
C GLU A 75 9.91 -38.01 -29.19
N PRO A 76 10.28 -38.94 -30.09
CA PRO A 76 10.96 -38.58 -31.33
C PRO A 76 9.99 -37.78 -32.22
N ALA A 77 10.43 -36.64 -32.74
CA ALA A 77 9.65 -35.79 -33.65
C ALA A 77 10.03 -36.05 -35.12
N ASP A 78 9.61 -37.21 -35.64
CA ASP A 78 9.77 -37.59 -37.04
C ASP A 78 8.47 -37.40 -37.83
N ALA A 79 8.48 -37.63 -39.14
CA ALA A 79 7.28 -37.42 -39.96
C ALA A 79 6.08 -38.30 -39.57
N ILE A 80 6.29 -39.50 -39.00
CA ILE A 80 5.20 -40.38 -38.58
C ILE A 80 4.58 -39.86 -37.28
N THR A 81 5.40 -39.50 -36.30
CA THR A 81 4.90 -38.98 -35.01
C THR A 81 4.29 -37.58 -35.14
N VAL A 82 4.87 -36.71 -35.97
CA VAL A 82 4.32 -35.37 -36.26
C VAL A 82 3.01 -35.47 -37.04
N VAL A 83 2.88 -36.38 -38.01
CA VAL A 83 1.59 -36.64 -38.68
C VAL A 83 0.55 -37.18 -37.69
N ALA A 84 0.94 -38.05 -36.75
CA ALA A 84 0.03 -38.56 -35.71
C ALA A 84 -0.45 -37.46 -34.76
N GLU A 85 0.45 -36.59 -34.28
CA GLU A 85 0.10 -35.46 -33.39
C GLU A 85 -0.76 -34.42 -34.13
N LEU A 86 -0.43 -34.05 -35.37
CA LEU A 86 -1.24 -33.17 -36.21
C LEU A 86 -2.62 -33.77 -36.54
N THR A 87 -2.74 -35.12 -36.61
CA THR A 87 -4.03 -35.80 -36.75
C THR A 87 -4.84 -35.70 -35.47
N LYS A 88 -4.21 -35.96 -34.31
CA LYS A 88 -4.80 -35.87 -32.96
C LYS A 88 -5.29 -34.45 -32.63
N ARG A 89 -4.60 -33.41 -33.12
CA ARG A 89 -5.02 -32.00 -33.03
C ARG A 89 -6.08 -31.59 -34.06
N GLY A 90 -6.32 -32.40 -35.09
CA GLY A 90 -7.24 -32.08 -36.20
C GLY A 90 -6.67 -31.10 -37.23
N GLU A 91 -5.37 -30.81 -37.19
CA GLU A 91 -4.73 -29.76 -37.99
C GLU A 91 -4.03 -30.27 -39.26
N LEU A 92 -3.79 -31.58 -39.39
CA LEU A 92 -3.11 -32.19 -40.54
C LEU A 92 -3.66 -31.72 -41.90
N ALA A 93 -4.98 -31.53 -42.01
CA ALA A 93 -5.63 -31.04 -43.23
C ALA A 93 -5.32 -29.55 -43.54
N ARG A 94 -5.11 -28.71 -42.52
CA ARG A 94 -4.71 -27.30 -42.66
C ARG A 94 -3.24 -27.16 -43.05
N VAL A 95 -2.42 -28.12 -42.64
CA VAL A 95 -0.97 -28.17 -42.91
C VAL A 95 -0.65 -28.61 -44.36
N GLY A 96 -1.54 -29.38 -45.00
CA GLY A 96 -1.34 -29.92 -46.36
C GLY A 96 -1.34 -31.44 -46.45
N GLY A 97 -1.66 -32.15 -45.36
CA GLY A 97 -1.66 -33.60 -45.30
C GLY A 97 -0.29 -34.22 -45.02
N ALA A 98 -0.27 -35.54 -44.82
CA ALA A 98 0.96 -36.30 -44.59
C ALA A 98 2.03 -36.17 -45.70
N PRO A 99 1.69 -36.04 -47.00
CA PRO A 99 2.71 -35.80 -48.04
C PRO A 99 3.56 -34.55 -47.77
N TYR A 100 2.94 -33.45 -47.31
CA TYR A 100 3.66 -32.20 -47.08
C TYR A 100 4.74 -32.32 -45.99
N ILE A 101 4.52 -33.16 -44.97
CA ILE A 101 5.52 -33.43 -43.92
C ILE A 101 6.73 -34.18 -44.50
N HIS A 102 6.53 -35.06 -45.48
CA HIS A 102 7.62 -35.71 -46.20
C HIS A 102 8.30 -34.77 -47.21
N ASP A 103 7.55 -33.88 -47.86
CA ASP A 103 8.11 -32.84 -48.75
C ASP A 103 9.02 -31.87 -47.97
N LEU A 104 8.66 -31.52 -46.73
CA LEU A 104 9.52 -30.75 -45.81
C LEU A 104 10.85 -31.45 -45.57
N MET A 105 10.86 -32.75 -45.26
CA MET A 105 12.10 -33.52 -45.08
C MET A 105 12.92 -33.60 -46.39
N ALA A 106 12.26 -33.82 -47.52
CA ALA A 106 12.91 -33.96 -48.83
C ALA A 106 13.53 -32.65 -49.35
N GLY A 107 13.04 -31.49 -48.89
CA GLY A 107 13.55 -30.18 -49.26
C GLY A 107 14.86 -29.75 -48.60
N VAL A 108 15.37 -30.50 -47.61
CA VAL A 108 16.49 -30.07 -46.76
C VAL A 108 17.85 -30.54 -47.31
N PRO A 109 18.79 -29.63 -47.61
CA PRO A 109 20.13 -30.03 -48.07
C PRO A 109 20.99 -30.68 -46.96
N THR A 110 20.81 -30.26 -45.70
CA THR A 110 21.53 -30.82 -44.54
C THR A 110 20.90 -30.36 -43.23
N ALA A 111 20.56 -31.28 -42.31
CA ALA A 111 19.93 -30.94 -41.02
C ALA A 111 20.81 -30.04 -40.12
N ALA A 112 22.14 -30.19 -40.20
CA ALA A 112 23.11 -29.36 -39.45
C ALA A 112 23.08 -27.85 -39.79
N ASN A 113 22.36 -27.45 -40.86
CA ASN A 113 22.18 -26.04 -41.21
C ASN A 113 20.85 -25.46 -40.69
N ALA A 114 20.03 -26.23 -39.94
CA ALA A 114 18.73 -25.76 -39.42
C ALA A 114 18.87 -24.46 -38.60
N GLY A 115 19.87 -24.38 -37.72
CA GLY A 115 20.16 -23.16 -36.94
C GLY A 115 20.57 -21.94 -37.79
N TYR A 116 21.09 -22.13 -39.00
CA TYR A 116 21.34 -21.03 -39.95
C TYR A 116 20.04 -20.56 -40.61
N TYR A 117 19.20 -21.48 -41.06
CA TYR A 117 17.90 -21.15 -41.65
C TYR A 117 16.95 -20.51 -40.61
N ALA A 118 16.99 -20.94 -39.34
CA ALA A 118 16.20 -20.35 -38.25
C ALA A 118 16.53 -18.86 -38.05
N ARG A 119 17.80 -18.46 -38.22
CA ARG A 119 18.19 -17.05 -38.19
C ARG A 119 17.59 -16.24 -39.33
N ILE A 120 17.50 -16.81 -40.54
CA ILE A 120 16.82 -16.17 -41.67
C ILE A 120 15.33 -15.98 -41.35
N VAL A 121 14.65 -17.00 -40.78
CA VAL A 121 13.26 -16.88 -40.33
C VAL A 121 13.11 -15.78 -39.25
N GLN A 122 14.01 -15.74 -38.25
CA GLN A 122 14.05 -14.72 -37.21
C GLN A 122 14.21 -13.30 -37.79
N GLU A 123 15.16 -13.09 -38.71
CA GLU A 123 15.38 -11.80 -39.38
C GLU A 123 14.13 -11.34 -40.15
N ARG A 124 13.45 -12.25 -40.85
CA ARG A 124 12.18 -11.94 -41.54
C ARG A 124 11.05 -11.64 -40.55
N ALA A 125 10.96 -12.36 -39.44
CA ALA A 125 9.96 -12.12 -38.40
C ALA A 125 10.13 -10.75 -37.72
N VAL A 126 11.36 -10.34 -37.42
CA VAL A 126 11.66 -9.00 -36.87
C VAL A 126 11.32 -7.90 -37.87
N LEU A 127 11.68 -8.08 -39.15
CA LEU A 127 11.30 -7.14 -40.22
C LEU A 127 9.78 -7.07 -40.43
N ARG A 128 9.06 -8.18 -40.25
CA ARG A 128 7.59 -8.25 -40.33
C ARG A 128 6.93 -7.51 -39.16
N ARG A 129 7.38 -7.77 -37.92
CA ARG A 129 6.95 -7.02 -36.72
C ARG A 129 7.23 -5.52 -36.83
N LEU A 130 8.34 -5.11 -37.45
CA LEU A 130 8.64 -3.69 -37.71
C LEU A 130 7.64 -3.04 -38.69
N VAL A 131 7.19 -3.76 -39.72
CA VAL A 131 6.14 -3.28 -40.65
C VAL A 131 4.79 -3.18 -39.93
N GLU A 132 4.45 -4.13 -39.07
CA GLU A 132 3.22 -4.11 -38.27
C GLU A 132 3.19 -2.95 -37.28
N ALA A 133 4.26 -2.76 -36.48
CA ALA A 133 4.41 -1.63 -35.57
C ALA A 133 4.38 -0.29 -36.30
N GLY A 134 5.10 -0.16 -37.42
CA GLY A 134 5.06 1.03 -38.27
C GLY A 134 3.65 1.34 -38.80
N THR A 135 2.89 0.31 -39.17
CA THR A 135 1.49 0.44 -39.62
C THR A 135 0.58 0.94 -38.49
N LYS A 136 0.72 0.39 -37.27
CA LYS A 136 -0.01 0.89 -36.09
C LYS A 136 0.33 2.34 -35.76
N ILE A 137 1.61 2.73 -35.84
CA ILE A 137 2.06 4.09 -35.53
C ILE A 137 1.50 5.10 -36.55
N VAL A 138 1.40 4.72 -37.83
CA VAL A 138 0.68 5.50 -38.84
C VAL A 138 -0.80 5.61 -38.53
N GLN A 139 -1.46 4.54 -38.05
CA GLN A 139 -2.86 4.58 -37.62
C GLN A 139 -3.07 5.51 -36.40
N LEU A 140 -2.19 5.44 -35.40
CA LEU A 140 -2.19 6.35 -34.24
C LEU A 140 -2.03 7.82 -34.68
N GLY A 141 -1.16 8.09 -35.65
CA GLY A 141 -0.96 9.44 -36.21
C GLY A 141 -2.13 9.99 -37.04
N TYR A 142 -3.09 9.14 -37.43
CA TYR A 142 -4.33 9.53 -38.12
C TYR A 142 -5.58 9.46 -37.21
N ALA A 143 -5.44 9.08 -35.94
CA ALA A 143 -6.54 9.11 -34.99
C ALA A 143 -6.90 10.55 -34.61
N THR A 144 -7.95 11.10 -35.24
CA THR A 144 -8.41 12.50 -35.08
C THR A 144 -9.09 12.83 -33.74
N ASP A 145 -8.78 12.08 -32.68
CA ASP A 145 -9.30 12.32 -31.32
C ASP A 145 -8.29 13.15 -30.50
N GLY A 146 -8.79 14.12 -29.74
CA GLY A 146 -8.01 15.10 -29.00
C GLY A 146 -7.32 14.58 -27.73
N GLY A 147 -6.73 13.39 -27.80
CA GLY A 147 -5.92 12.82 -26.73
C GLY A 147 -4.59 13.57 -26.53
N ASP A 148 -3.99 13.36 -25.37
CA ASP A 148 -2.66 13.91 -25.07
C ASP A 148 -1.60 13.37 -26.05
N VAL A 149 -0.81 14.31 -26.59
CA VAL A 149 0.26 14.03 -27.54
C VAL A 149 1.37 13.20 -26.88
N GLU A 150 1.64 13.39 -25.59
CA GLU A 150 2.62 12.57 -24.88
C GLU A 150 2.13 11.13 -24.73
N GLY A 151 0.84 10.90 -24.41
CA GLY A 151 0.20 9.59 -24.44
C GLY A 151 0.31 8.87 -25.80
N ILE A 152 0.06 9.58 -26.90
CA ILE A 152 0.22 9.02 -28.27
C ILE A 152 1.69 8.68 -28.55
N VAL A 153 2.62 9.56 -28.20
CA VAL A 153 4.07 9.34 -28.37
C VAL A 153 4.57 8.18 -27.51
N ASN A 154 4.10 8.04 -26.27
CA ASN A 154 4.44 6.92 -25.38
C ASN A 154 3.91 5.58 -25.93
N THR A 155 2.70 5.57 -26.48
CA THR A 155 2.12 4.39 -27.14
C THR A 155 2.90 4.00 -28.39
N ALA A 156 3.27 4.98 -29.23
CA ALA A 156 4.11 4.75 -30.40
C ALA A 156 5.51 4.25 -30.04
N GLN A 157 6.13 4.76 -28.96
CA GLN A 157 7.39 4.24 -28.44
C GLN A 157 7.26 2.77 -27.99
N ALA A 158 6.19 2.43 -27.25
CA ALA A 158 5.96 1.07 -26.77
C ALA A 158 5.84 0.06 -27.94
N GLU A 159 5.12 0.42 -29.01
CA GLU A 159 5.02 -0.41 -30.21
C GLU A 159 6.37 -0.60 -30.94
N ILE A 160 7.24 0.43 -30.98
CA ILE A 160 8.62 0.25 -31.51
C ILE A 160 9.44 -0.67 -30.61
N TYR A 161 9.43 -0.49 -29.28
CA TYR A 161 10.21 -1.32 -28.36
C TYR A 161 9.76 -2.78 -28.38
N ALA A 162 8.47 -3.06 -28.58
CA ALA A 162 7.92 -4.41 -28.73
C ALA A 162 8.45 -5.18 -29.96
N VAL A 163 9.00 -4.49 -30.96
CA VAL A 163 9.71 -5.14 -32.09
C VAL A 163 11.05 -5.73 -31.62
N THR A 164 11.73 -5.05 -30.67
CA THR A 164 13.06 -5.40 -30.18
C THR A 164 13.08 -6.32 -28.95
N GLU A 165 12.04 -6.32 -28.12
CA GLU A 165 11.99 -7.21 -26.94
C GLU A 165 11.75 -8.67 -27.34
N ARG A 166 12.63 -9.57 -26.86
CA ARG A 166 12.25 -10.98 -26.70
C ARG A 166 11.26 -11.04 -25.53
N LYS A 167 10.03 -11.48 -25.76
CA LYS A 167 9.11 -11.84 -24.67
C LYS A 167 9.60 -13.13 -24.00
N THR A 168 10.41 -13.00 -22.96
CA THR A 168 10.77 -14.10 -22.06
C THR A 168 9.58 -14.44 -21.17
N SER A 169 8.64 -15.23 -21.70
CA SER A 169 7.50 -15.76 -20.94
C SER A 169 7.81 -17.19 -20.48
N GLU A 170 8.37 -17.32 -19.27
CA GLU A 170 8.61 -18.60 -18.60
C GLU A 170 8.12 -18.47 -17.16
N ASP A 171 6.90 -18.97 -16.88
CA ASP A 171 6.29 -18.89 -15.55
C ASP A 171 6.96 -19.83 -14.52
N TYR A 172 7.59 -20.92 -14.96
CA TYR A 172 8.25 -21.91 -14.11
C TYR A 172 9.49 -22.51 -14.77
N LEU A 173 10.65 -22.39 -14.11
CA LEU A 173 11.87 -23.15 -14.42
C LEU A 173 12.02 -24.35 -13.47
N PRO A 174 12.46 -25.53 -13.93
CA PRO A 174 12.74 -26.66 -13.06
C PRO A 174 14.00 -26.42 -12.23
N LEU A 175 13.97 -26.85 -10.97
CA LEU A 175 15.04 -26.56 -10.00
C LEU A 175 16.44 -27.04 -10.45
N SER A 176 16.53 -28.08 -11.28
CA SER A 176 17.77 -28.59 -11.87
C SER A 176 18.51 -27.56 -12.74
N GLU A 177 17.77 -26.70 -13.46
CA GLU A 177 18.36 -25.68 -14.33
C GLU A 177 18.79 -24.45 -13.50
N ILE A 178 18.02 -24.10 -12.47
CA ILE A 178 18.34 -23.02 -11.52
C ILE A 178 19.59 -23.38 -10.68
N ILE A 179 19.73 -24.65 -10.26
CA ILE A 179 20.86 -25.12 -9.44
C ILE A 179 22.20 -24.91 -10.17
N GLY A 180 22.27 -25.06 -11.50
CA GLY A 180 23.49 -24.85 -12.27
C GLY A 180 24.06 -23.45 -12.06
N GLY A 181 23.30 -22.42 -12.48
CA GLY A 181 23.70 -21.02 -12.30
C GLY A 181 23.89 -20.62 -10.82
N THR A 182 23.14 -21.23 -9.90
CA THR A 182 23.33 -21.00 -8.44
C THR A 182 24.69 -21.54 -7.96
N MET A 183 25.13 -22.69 -8.48
CA MET A 183 26.45 -23.24 -8.15
C MET A 183 27.57 -22.44 -8.83
N ASP A 184 27.38 -21.99 -10.07
CA ASP A 184 28.32 -21.08 -10.76
C ASP A 184 28.49 -19.76 -9.97
N GLU A 185 27.41 -19.19 -9.42
CA GLU A 185 27.49 -18.01 -8.54
C GLU A 185 28.24 -18.30 -7.23
N ILE A 186 28.02 -19.46 -6.62
CA ILE A 186 28.70 -19.89 -5.38
C ILE A 186 30.20 -20.15 -5.63
N GLU A 187 30.57 -20.81 -6.73
CA GLU A 187 31.98 -21.02 -7.11
C GLU A 187 32.64 -19.70 -7.52
N ALA A 188 31.93 -18.81 -8.21
CA ALA A 188 32.41 -17.47 -8.52
C ALA A 188 32.56 -16.59 -7.27
N ALA A 189 31.80 -16.83 -6.20
CA ALA A 189 32.02 -16.19 -4.91
C ALA A 189 33.23 -16.81 -4.16
N GLY A 190 33.35 -18.14 -4.15
CA GLY A 190 34.46 -18.85 -3.50
C GLY A 190 35.84 -18.58 -4.12
N ASN A 191 35.90 -18.35 -5.44
CA ASN A 191 37.15 -18.07 -6.15
C ASN A 191 37.53 -16.57 -6.19
N ARG A 192 36.71 -15.65 -5.67
CA ARG A 192 37.02 -14.21 -5.59
C ARG A 192 37.67 -13.83 -4.25
N GLY A 193 38.99 -13.88 -4.20
CA GLY A 193 39.77 -13.41 -3.04
C GLY A 193 39.49 -11.94 -2.71
N GLU A 194 39.03 -11.67 -1.48
CA GLU A 194 38.71 -10.35 -0.92
C GLU A 194 37.77 -9.44 -1.77
N GLY A 195 37.03 -10.03 -2.71
CA GLY A 195 36.11 -9.32 -3.61
C GLY A 195 34.70 -9.24 -3.05
N MET A 196 34.22 -8.03 -2.73
CA MET A 196 32.83 -7.79 -2.31
C MET A 196 31.82 -8.14 -3.43
N VAL A 197 30.65 -8.66 -3.03
CA VAL A 197 29.64 -9.20 -3.95
C VAL A 197 28.67 -8.12 -4.44
N GLY A 198 28.17 -7.27 -3.53
CA GLY A 198 27.28 -6.16 -3.84
C GLY A 198 28.02 -4.88 -4.25
N VAL A 199 27.26 -3.81 -4.51
CA VAL A 199 27.79 -2.46 -4.75
C VAL A 199 28.40 -1.91 -3.46
N PRO A 200 29.67 -1.43 -3.47
CA PRO A 200 30.30 -0.82 -2.30
C PRO A 200 29.54 0.42 -1.82
N THR A 201 29.16 0.44 -0.54
CA THR A 201 28.72 1.67 0.14
C THR A 201 29.90 2.61 0.39
N GLY A 202 31.11 2.05 0.53
CA GLY A 202 32.34 2.80 0.77
C GLY A 202 32.56 3.19 2.22
N PHE A 203 31.86 2.50 3.15
CA PHE A 203 32.07 2.50 4.59
C PHE A 203 32.41 1.08 5.03
N ALA A 204 33.61 0.85 5.55
CA ALA A 204 34.18 -0.49 5.74
C ALA A 204 33.36 -1.39 6.68
N ASP A 205 32.70 -0.82 7.68
CA ASP A 205 31.86 -1.57 8.64
C ASP A 205 30.46 -1.87 8.06
N LEU A 206 29.88 -0.96 7.27
CA LEU A 206 28.61 -1.21 6.57
C LEU A 206 28.77 -2.23 5.44
N ASP A 207 29.87 -2.14 4.69
CA ASP A 207 30.23 -3.11 3.66
C ASP A 207 30.52 -4.49 4.29
N ARG A 208 31.07 -4.56 5.52
CA ARG A 208 31.21 -5.83 6.27
C ARG A 208 29.88 -6.40 6.77
N LEU A 209 28.94 -5.55 7.18
CA LEU A 209 27.61 -5.97 7.65
C LEU A 209 26.70 -6.47 6.50
N THR A 210 26.90 -5.93 5.29
CA THR A 210 25.99 -6.13 4.13
C THR A 210 26.58 -6.97 2.99
N ASN A 211 27.91 -7.07 2.90
CA ASN A 211 28.64 -7.52 1.70
C ASN A 211 28.29 -6.68 0.46
N GLY A 212 28.09 -5.38 0.67
CA GLY A 212 27.63 -4.41 -0.33
C GLY A 212 26.11 -4.43 -0.55
N LEU A 213 25.63 -3.56 -1.43
CA LEU A 213 24.21 -3.49 -1.79
C LEU A 213 23.90 -4.43 -2.97
N HIS A 214 22.96 -5.35 -2.80
CA HIS A 214 22.75 -6.45 -3.74
C HIS A 214 21.72 -6.12 -4.85
N PRO A 215 21.87 -6.70 -6.06
CA PRO A 215 20.85 -6.66 -7.10
C PRO A 215 19.44 -6.97 -6.59
N GLY A 216 18.43 -6.23 -7.04
CA GLY A 216 17.04 -6.46 -6.66
C GLY A 216 16.64 -5.95 -5.26
N GLN A 217 17.54 -5.35 -4.49
CA GLN A 217 17.22 -4.73 -3.20
C GLN A 217 16.61 -3.33 -3.36
N MET A 218 15.60 -3.04 -2.53
CA MET A 218 15.16 -1.69 -2.21
C MET A 218 15.72 -1.33 -0.83
N ILE A 219 16.47 -0.24 -0.76
CA ILE A 219 17.08 0.29 0.46
C ILE A 219 16.45 1.65 0.76
N VAL A 220 15.86 1.82 1.94
CA VAL A 220 15.40 3.13 2.42
C VAL A 220 16.45 3.73 3.33
N ILE A 221 16.95 4.92 2.99
CA ILE A 221 17.80 5.72 3.89
C ILE A 221 16.96 6.89 4.39
N ALA A 222 16.86 7.07 5.71
CA ALA A 222 16.04 8.11 6.29
C ALA A 222 16.72 8.86 7.44
N ALA A 223 16.55 10.19 7.44
CA ALA A 223 16.98 11.07 8.52
C ALA A 223 15.95 12.19 8.74
N ARG A 224 16.01 12.84 9.90
CA ARG A 224 15.18 14.02 10.17
C ARG A 224 15.62 15.20 9.28
N PRO A 225 14.68 16.03 8.80
CA PRO A 225 15.00 17.33 8.22
C PRO A 225 15.84 18.19 9.18
N ALA A 226 16.70 19.05 8.64
CA ALA A 226 17.52 19.95 9.45
C ALA A 226 16.65 20.92 10.29
N MET A 227 17.02 21.13 11.56
CA MET A 227 16.33 22.09 12.43
C MET A 227 16.77 23.52 12.10
N GLY A 228 15.89 24.34 11.51
CA GLY A 228 16.20 25.74 11.18
C GLY A 228 15.02 26.68 10.86
N LYS A 229 13.76 26.22 10.99
CA LYS A 229 12.56 26.95 10.51
C LYS A 229 11.67 27.53 11.62
N ALA A 230 12.28 28.16 12.64
CA ALA A 230 11.58 28.83 13.74
C ALA A 230 11.67 30.37 13.62
N LEU A 231 10.69 31.07 14.20
CA LEU A 231 10.54 32.54 14.13
C LEU A 231 9.98 33.13 15.45
N ALA A 232 10.37 34.35 15.79
CA ALA A 232 9.87 35.06 16.97
C ALA A 232 8.36 35.30 16.89
N LEU A 233 7.65 35.29 18.02
CA LEU A 233 6.17 35.33 18.06
C LEU A 233 5.58 36.61 17.43
N ASP A 234 6.29 37.71 17.45
CA ASP A 234 5.91 38.99 16.83
C ASP A 234 6.17 39.05 15.32
N THR A 235 6.80 38.03 14.71
CA THR A 235 7.11 38.02 13.27
C THR A 235 5.85 38.16 12.42
N PRO A 236 5.75 39.17 11.54
CA PRO A 236 4.58 39.37 10.70
C PRO A 236 4.49 38.34 9.56
N LEU A 237 3.32 37.73 9.41
CA LEU A 237 2.96 36.76 8.39
C LEU A 237 1.87 37.36 7.47
N PRO A 238 2.06 37.43 6.15
CA PRO A 238 1.06 37.92 5.22
C PRO A 238 -0.12 36.95 5.10
N THR A 239 -1.33 37.51 5.12
CA THR A 239 -2.61 36.78 4.92
C THR A 239 -3.33 37.35 3.69
N PRO A 240 -4.35 36.66 3.14
CA PRO A 240 -5.15 37.19 2.02
C PRO A 240 -5.87 38.51 2.33
N SER A 241 -6.04 38.85 3.61
CA SER A 241 -6.75 40.05 4.10
C SER A 241 -5.83 41.11 4.73
N GLY A 242 -4.53 40.84 4.87
CA GLY A 242 -3.59 41.75 5.54
C GLY A 242 -2.38 41.01 6.13
N TRP A 243 -2.23 41.11 7.45
CA TRP A 243 -1.12 40.51 8.20
C TRP A 243 -1.61 39.93 9.53
N THR A 244 -0.99 38.86 9.98
CA THR A 244 -1.08 38.28 11.33
C THR A 244 0.34 38.13 11.90
N THR A 245 0.51 37.64 13.13
CA THR A 245 1.83 37.34 13.71
C THR A 245 2.03 35.85 14.00
N MET A 246 3.28 35.40 14.10
CA MET A 246 3.65 34.02 14.40
C MET A 246 3.12 33.51 15.77
N GLY A 247 2.82 34.41 16.70
CA GLY A 247 2.19 34.11 17.99
C GLY A 247 0.67 34.03 17.92
N GLU A 248 0.04 34.81 17.05
CA GLU A 248 -1.42 34.87 16.91
C GLU A 248 -1.97 33.82 15.94
N VAL A 249 -1.20 33.41 14.94
CA VAL A 249 -1.61 32.44 13.92
C VAL A 249 -2.00 31.07 14.52
N ALA A 250 -3.13 30.55 14.06
CA ALA A 250 -3.75 29.31 14.51
C ALA A 250 -3.95 28.30 13.36
N VAL A 251 -4.23 27.04 13.73
CA VAL A 251 -4.63 26.02 12.76
C VAL A 251 -6.01 26.36 12.21
N GLY A 252 -6.10 26.47 10.88
CA GLY A 252 -7.31 26.88 10.16
C GLY A 252 -7.26 28.29 9.56
N ASP A 253 -6.27 29.11 9.92
CA ASP A 253 -6.04 30.45 9.34
C ASP A 253 -5.45 30.37 7.91
N GLU A 254 -5.58 31.44 7.13
CA GLU A 254 -4.97 31.56 5.79
C GLU A 254 -3.71 32.45 5.81
N LEU A 255 -2.60 31.91 5.30
CA LEU A 255 -1.38 32.63 4.97
C LEU A 255 -1.21 32.71 3.44
N ILE A 256 -0.15 33.35 2.97
CA ILE A 256 0.27 33.34 1.56
C ILE A 256 1.41 32.33 1.34
N ALA A 257 1.27 31.45 0.34
CA ALA A 257 2.27 30.49 -0.11
C ALA A 257 3.44 31.17 -0.86
N ALA A 258 4.53 30.43 -1.06
CA ALA A 258 5.75 30.90 -1.72
C ALA A 258 5.51 31.62 -3.07
N ASP A 259 4.57 31.12 -3.88
CA ASP A 259 4.19 31.64 -5.20
C ASP A 259 3.24 32.85 -5.16
N GLY A 260 2.63 33.14 -4.00
CA GLY A 260 1.65 34.21 -3.82
C GLY A 260 0.19 33.75 -3.70
N THR A 261 -0.10 32.45 -3.72
CA THR A 261 -1.46 31.93 -3.53
C THR A 261 -1.89 31.91 -2.04
N PRO A 262 -3.19 32.09 -1.71
CA PRO A 262 -3.72 31.77 -0.39
C PRO A 262 -3.53 30.28 -0.03
N THR A 263 -3.18 29.99 1.20
CA THR A 263 -3.03 28.62 1.71
C THR A 263 -3.31 28.53 3.20
N ARG A 264 -3.88 27.40 3.65
CA ARG A 264 -4.30 27.21 5.03
C ARG A 264 -3.19 26.68 5.92
N VAL A 265 -3.17 27.12 7.18
CA VAL A 265 -2.32 26.59 8.24
C VAL A 265 -2.92 25.29 8.76
N VAL A 266 -2.24 24.17 8.53
CA VAL A 266 -2.66 22.82 8.97
C VAL A 266 -2.06 22.42 10.31
N ARG A 267 -0.93 23.03 10.72
CA ARG A 267 -0.32 22.78 12.03
C ARG A 267 0.48 23.97 12.55
N ALA A 268 0.57 24.08 13.87
CA ALA A 268 1.39 25.05 14.57
C ALA A 268 2.05 24.40 15.79
N THR A 269 3.31 24.74 16.07
CA THR A 269 4.04 24.18 17.22
C THR A 269 3.69 24.90 18.53
N GLU A 270 4.10 24.29 19.64
CA GLU A 270 4.30 25.03 20.89
C GLU A 270 5.46 26.03 20.77
N VAL A 271 5.57 26.90 21.78
CA VAL A 271 6.56 27.99 21.84
C VAL A 271 7.86 27.49 22.45
N MET A 272 8.95 27.62 21.69
CA MET A 272 10.32 27.27 22.08
C MET A 272 11.01 28.48 22.72
N THR A 273 11.90 28.26 23.69
CA THR A 273 12.65 29.32 24.39
C THR A 273 14.14 28.94 24.52
N GLY A 274 14.99 29.91 24.89
CA GLY A 274 16.41 29.67 25.20
C GLY A 274 17.37 29.66 23.99
N ARG A 275 16.91 29.99 22.78
CA ARG A 275 17.76 30.13 21.59
C ARG A 275 18.49 31.49 21.56
N PRO A 276 19.74 31.59 21.07
CA PRO A 276 20.36 32.88 20.80
C PRO A 276 19.59 33.63 19.70
N CYS A 277 19.31 34.92 19.92
CA CYS A 277 18.51 35.74 19.02
C CYS A 277 19.23 37.04 18.66
N TYR A 278 18.89 37.60 17.49
CA TYR A 278 19.46 38.84 16.98
C TYR A 278 18.36 39.70 16.35
N GLU A 279 18.43 41.01 16.54
CA GLU A 279 17.63 41.99 15.83
C GLU A 279 18.39 42.43 14.57
N VAL A 280 17.80 42.17 13.40
CA VAL A 280 18.30 42.55 12.07
C VAL A 280 17.62 43.85 11.65
N VAL A 281 18.40 44.88 11.32
CA VAL A 281 17.93 46.22 10.97
C VAL A 281 18.15 46.49 9.48
N PHE A 282 17.14 47.03 8.79
CA PHE A 282 17.17 47.36 7.36
C PHE A 282 17.26 48.87 7.10
N ASP A 283 17.68 49.25 5.88
CA ASP A 283 17.89 50.63 5.46
C ASP A 283 16.62 51.48 5.33
N ASP A 284 15.44 50.86 5.30
CA ASP A 284 14.14 51.54 5.44
C ASP A 284 13.69 51.75 6.90
N GLY A 285 14.47 51.27 7.87
CA GLY A 285 14.19 51.36 9.30
C GLY A 285 13.40 50.18 9.88
N THR A 286 13.06 49.17 9.08
CA THR A 286 12.45 47.92 9.57
C THR A 286 13.42 47.15 10.48
N THR A 287 12.92 46.59 11.58
CA THR A 287 13.67 45.60 12.39
C THR A 287 12.96 44.26 12.46
N ILE A 288 13.72 43.17 12.59
CA ILE A 288 13.20 41.79 12.72
C ILE A 288 14.05 41.04 13.74
N VAL A 289 13.42 40.47 14.78
CA VAL A 289 14.11 39.56 15.71
C VAL A 289 14.03 38.12 15.20
N ALA A 290 15.18 37.48 15.01
CA ALA A 290 15.29 36.10 14.53
C ALA A 290 16.28 35.29 15.37
N ASP A 291 16.13 33.96 15.42
CA ASP A 291 17.13 33.11 16.06
C ASP A 291 18.39 32.95 15.18
N ALA A 292 19.50 32.55 15.81
CA ALA A 292 20.82 32.39 15.17
C ALA A 292 20.78 31.61 13.85
N GLN A 293 19.93 30.58 13.77
CA GLN A 293 19.86 29.62 12.68
C GLN A 293 18.75 29.92 11.67
N HIS A 294 18.01 31.03 11.84
CA HIS A 294 17.02 31.48 10.88
C HIS A 294 17.67 31.86 9.54
N GLU A 295 17.13 31.39 8.42
CA GLU A 295 17.76 31.47 7.10
C GLU A 295 17.21 32.58 6.20
N TRP A 296 18.12 33.44 5.73
CA TRP A 296 17.85 34.62 4.92
C TRP A 296 18.42 34.46 3.50
N SER A 297 17.64 34.78 2.47
CA SER A 297 18.18 34.93 1.11
C SER A 297 18.76 36.33 0.94
N THR A 298 20.09 36.42 0.78
CA THR A 298 20.82 37.69 0.68
C THR A 298 21.77 37.71 -0.52
N SER A 299 21.82 38.81 -1.25
CA SER A 299 22.86 39.10 -2.24
C SER A 299 23.98 39.93 -1.59
N LEU A 300 25.23 39.73 -2.03
CA LEU A 300 26.38 40.57 -1.63
C LEU A 300 26.72 41.64 -2.68
N SER A 301 26.37 41.39 -3.94
CA SER A 301 26.51 42.35 -5.04
C SER A 301 25.31 43.31 -5.18
N GLY A 302 24.17 42.97 -4.58
CA GLY A 302 22.88 43.65 -4.77
C GLY A 302 22.06 43.10 -5.95
N ASP A 303 22.63 42.25 -6.80
CA ASP A 303 21.89 41.56 -7.86
C ASP A 303 21.04 40.42 -7.26
N PRO A 304 19.72 40.36 -7.51
CA PRO A 304 18.87 39.27 -7.01
C PRO A 304 19.27 37.88 -7.52
N ARG A 305 20.02 37.79 -8.63
CA ARG A 305 20.51 36.53 -9.21
C ARG A 305 21.74 35.96 -8.49
N ASP A 306 22.37 36.77 -7.65
CA ASP A 306 23.49 36.44 -6.75
C ASP A 306 22.99 36.25 -5.29
N ALA A 307 21.67 36.09 -5.11
CA ALA A 307 21.09 35.83 -3.80
C ALA A 307 21.42 34.40 -3.32
N ALA A 308 22.02 34.31 -2.13
CA ALA A 308 22.40 33.06 -1.49
C ALA A 308 21.87 33.02 -0.04
N ILE A 309 21.49 31.82 0.39
CA ILE A 309 20.99 31.56 1.74
C ILE A 309 22.13 31.66 2.75
N ARG A 310 21.89 32.41 3.83
CA ARG A 310 22.79 32.63 4.97
C ARG A 310 21.94 32.68 6.25
N THR A 311 22.43 32.09 7.34
CA THR A 311 21.77 32.20 8.65
C THR A 311 21.90 33.62 9.23
N THR A 312 21.11 33.96 10.26
CA THR A 312 21.31 35.21 11.01
C THR A 312 22.73 35.30 11.57
N GLU A 313 23.27 34.18 12.06
CA GLU A 313 24.64 34.07 12.57
C GLU A 313 25.70 34.23 11.46
N ASP A 314 25.45 33.72 10.25
CA ASP A 314 26.30 34.00 9.06
C ASP A 314 26.34 35.50 8.74
N ILE A 315 25.17 36.19 8.70
CA ILE A 315 25.10 37.63 8.39
C ILE A 315 25.84 38.45 9.45
N VAL A 316 25.68 38.13 10.73
CA VAL A 316 26.47 38.72 11.83
C VAL A 316 27.97 38.51 11.60
N GLY A 317 28.37 37.31 11.18
CA GLY A 317 29.76 36.98 10.84
C GLY A 317 30.31 37.81 9.69
N SER A 318 29.60 37.89 8.57
CA SER A 318 30.08 38.59 7.38
C SER A 318 29.96 40.11 7.45
N MET A 319 28.95 40.67 8.11
CA MET A 319 28.87 42.12 8.36
C MET A 319 30.02 42.62 9.25
N ARG A 320 30.46 41.82 10.23
CA ARG A 320 31.68 42.10 11.02
C ARG A 320 32.96 42.11 10.18
N SER A 321 32.95 41.48 9.00
CA SER A 321 34.02 41.54 8.00
C SER A 321 33.83 42.63 6.93
N GLY A 322 32.81 43.49 7.06
CA GLY A 322 32.52 44.59 6.14
C GLY A 322 31.63 44.24 4.94
N ALA A 323 31.02 43.06 4.93
CA ALA A 323 30.10 42.67 3.86
C ALA A 323 28.78 43.46 3.92
N ALA A 324 28.30 43.94 2.77
CA ALA A 324 26.97 44.52 2.62
C ALA A 324 25.99 43.42 2.16
N HIS A 325 24.87 43.26 2.87
CA HIS A 325 23.84 42.28 2.52
C HIS A 325 22.58 42.98 2.01
N THR A 326 22.03 42.49 0.91
CA THR A 326 20.79 43.02 0.31
C THR A 326 19.78 41.89 0.12
N VAL A 327 18.56 42.06 0.63
CA VAL A 327 17.40 41.18 0.42
C VAL A 327 16.54 41.80 -0.69
N SER A 328 16.18 41.03 -1.73
CA SER A 328 15.54 41.58 -2.94
C SER A 328 14.34 40.76 -3.41
N ARG A 329 13.22 41.42 -3.78
CA ARG A 329 12.05 40.78 -4.41
C ARG A 329 11.20 41.78 -5.20
N HIS A 330 10.70 41.36 -6.38
CA HIS A 330 9.71 42.08 -7.21
C HIS A 330 10.04 43.57 -7.45
N GLY A 331 11.31 43.89 -7.72
CA GLY A 331 11.76 45.25 -8.01
C GLY A 331 12.09 46.12 -6.78
N ALA A 332 11.82 45.63 -5.57
CA ALA A 332 12.30 46.22 -4.33
C ALA A 332 13.54 45.48 -3.80
N ALA A 333 14.42 46.22 -3.11
CA ALA A 333 15.62 45.71 -2.47
C ALA A 333 15.86 46.48 -1.16
N TRP A 334 16.21 45.75 -0.11
CA TRP A 334 16.46 46.24 1.25
C TRP A 334 17.87 45.85 1.67
N LYS A 335 18.65 46.80 2.17
CA LYS A 335 20.00 46.55 2.67
C LYS A 335 19.97 46.34 4.18
N VAL A 336 20.64 45.29 4.67
CA VAL A 336 20.90 45.13 6.11
C VAL A 336 21.93 46.16 6.54
N VAL A 337 21.61 46.98 7.54
CA VAL A 337 22.46 48.07 8.04
C VAL A 337 23.06 47.79 9.42
N ASP A 338 22.41 46.97 10.24
CA ASP A 338 22.94 46.48 11.52
C ASP A 338 22.36 45.10 11.88
N VAL A 339 23.07 44.33 12.71
CA VAL A 339 22.53 43.11 13.35
C VAL A 339 23.06 42.98 14.79
N VAL A 340 22.16 43.17 15.75
CA VAL A 340 22.48 43.27 17.18
C VAL A 340 22.04 42.00 17.92
N THR A 341 22.90 41.40 18.75
CA THR A 341 22.50 40.28 19.62
C THR A 341 21.51 40.76 20.68
N VAL A 342 20.35 40.11 20.78
CA VAL A 342 19.31 40.41 21.78
C VAL A 342 19.14 39.24 22.76
N PRO A 343 18.54 39.46 23.95
CA PRO A 343 18.15 38.37 24.84
C PRO A 343 17.27 37.33 24.12
N SER A 344 17.35 36.07 24.54
CA SER A 344 16.56 34.99 23.95
C SER A 344 15.06 35.29 24.04
N VAL A 345 14.40 35.41 22.88
CA VAL A 345 12.94 35.57 22.79
C VAL A 345 12.26 34.22 22.52
N PRO A 346 10.95 34.07 22.85
CA PRO A 346 10.20 32.88 22.48
C PRO A 346 9.98 32.81 20.96
N VAL A 347 10.12 31.61 20.38
CA VAL A 347 9.97 31.36 18.93
C VAL A 347 9.05 30.17 18.64
N ARG A 348 8.47 30.09 17.44
CA ARG A 348 7.47 29.06 17.04
C ARG A 348 7.60 28.73 15.54
N CYS A 349 6.96 27.65 15.11
CA CYS A 349 6.84 27.25 13.70
C CYS A 349 5.36 26.98 13.34
N VAL A 350 4.97 27.23 12.08
CA VAL A 350 3.72 26.71 11.49
C VAL A 350 3.97 25.91 10.20
N GLU A 351 2.92 25.27 9.70
CA GLU A 351 2.93 24.28 8.61
C GLU A 351 1.63 24.44 7.79
N ILE A 352 1.70 24.29 6.46
CA ILE A 352 0.62 24.70 5.54
C ILE A 352 0.21 23.63 4.52
N GLU A 353 -1.01 23.81 3.98
CA GLU A 353 -1.71 22.95 3.04
C GLU A 353 -1.15 22.98 1.59
N HIS A 354 -0.41 24.02 1.20
CA HIS A 354 0.07 24.17 -0.17
C HIS A 354 1.02 23.04 -0.60
N PRO A 355 0.96 22.53 -1.86
CA PRO A 355 1.83 21.42 -2.32
C PRO A 355 3.34 21.66 -2.25
N SER A 356 3.79 22.91 -2.07
CA SER A 356 5.20 23.23 -1.82
C SER A 356 5.62 23.15 -0.35
N HIS A 357 4.67 23.07 0.58
CA HIS A 357 4.84 23.19 2.04
C HIS A 357 5.65 24.43 2.50
N LEU A 358 5.71 25.47 1.66
CA LEU A 358 6.45 26.70 1.89
C LEU A 358 5.51 27.91 1.90
N TYR A 359 5.33 28.50 3.09
CA TYR A 359 4.61 29.76 3.30
C TYR A 359 5.58 30.93 3.35
N LEU A 360 5.09 32.11 2.94
CA LEU A 360 5.80 33.36 3.13
C LEU A 360 5.77 33.72 4.61
N ALA A 361 6.89 33.51 5.29
CA ALA A 361 7.19 34.09 6.59
C ALA A 361 8.33 35.10 6.39
N SER A 362 8.01 36.39 6.51
CA SER A 362 8.62 37.41 5.63
C SER A 362 8.56 36.97 4.15
N ARG A 363 9.67 36.87 3.40
CA ARG A 363 9.68 36.69 1.93
C ARG A 363 10.74 35.71 1.34
N ALA A 364 11.40 34.83 2.12
CA ALA A 364 12.60 34.03 1.76
C ALA A 364 12.44 32.45 1.68
N MET A 365 13.16 31.66 2.51
CA MET A 365 13.21 30.17 2.75
C MET A 365 13.74 29.15 1.68
N ILE A 366 14.52 28.11 2.12
CA ILE A 366 15.11 26.95 1.36
C ILE A 366 15.27 25.66 2.25
N PRO A 367 15.69 24.46 1.75
CA PRO A 367 15.86 23.20 2.54
C PRO A 367 17.31 22.55 2.60
N THR A 368 17.49 21.21 2.56
CA THR A 368 18.08 20.43 3.71
C THR A 368 19.44 19.64 3.60
N HIS A 369 19.47 18.31 3.87
CA HIS A 369 20.66 17.53 4.33
C HIS A 369 20.80 16.05 3.86
N ASN A 370 19.71 15.27 3.77
CA ASN A 370 19.76 13.79 3.72
C ASN A 370 20.55 13.23 2.53
N SER A 371 20.48 13.91 1.39
CA SER A 371 21.15 13.57 0.12
C SER A 371 22.66 13.32 0.26
N THR A 372 23.30 13.92 1.27
CA THR A 372 24.75 13.84 1.51
C THR A 372 25.27 12.40 1.62
N LEU A 373 24.57 11.54 2.38
CA LEU A 373 24.98 10.14 2.57
C LEU A 373 24.82 9.31 1.27
N ALA A 374 23.76 9.58 0.53
CA ALA A 374 23.48 8.91 -0.74
C ALA A 374 24.50 9.30 -1.83
N ILE A 375 24.87 10.59 -1.89
CA ILE A 375 25.92 11.10 -2.77
C ILE A 375 27.28 10.47 -2.44
N ASP A 376 27.58 10.17 -1.17
CA ASP A 376 28.80 9.44 -0.80
C ASP A 376 28.79 7.96 -1.24
N ILE A 377 27.64 7.28 -1.16
CA ILE A 377 27.48 5.93 -1.72
C ILE A 377 27.61 5.95 -3.25
N ALA A 378 27.02 6.94 -3.93
CA ALA A 378 27.23 7.15 -5.37
C ALA A 378 28.71 7.38 -5.72
N ARG A 379 29.42 8.18 -4.91
CA ARG A 379 30.85 8.44 -5.02
C ARG A 379 31.68 7.17 -4.78
N ALA A 380 31.26 6.30 -3.88
CA ALA A 380 31.89 5.00 -3.68
C ALA A 380 31.70 4.07 -4.89
N ALA A 381 30.48 3.96 -5.42
CA ALA A 381 30.19 3.16 -6.61
C ALA A 381 30.93 3.68 -7.86
N SER A 382 30.60 4.90 -8.31
CA SER A 382 31.13 5.45 -9.57
C SER A 382 32.59 5.90 -9.46
N ILE A 383 32.93 6.73 -8.47
CA ILE A 383 34.22 7.45 -8.48
C ILE A 383 35.34 6.60 -7.86
N LYS A 384 35.08 5.78 -6.83
CA LYS A 384 36.08 4.84 -6.28
C LYS A 384 36.15 3.52 -7.08
N ASN A 385 35.02 2.96 -7.50
CA ASN A 385 34.95 1.59 -8.03
C ASN A 385 34.51 1.48 -9.51
N GLN A 386 34.30 2.59 -10.23
CA GLN A 386 33.92 2.61 -11.65
C GLN A 386 32.62 1.82 -11.97
N GLN A 387 31.72 1.68 -10.99
CA GLN A 387 30.40 1.09 -11.15
C GLN A 387 29.37 2.16 -11.44
N SER A 388 28.63 2.03 -12.55
CA SER A 388 27.71 3.05 -13.03
C SER A 388 26.52 3.28 -12.09
N SER A 389 26.27 4.54 -11.73
CA SER A 389 25.20 4.92 -10.80
C SER A 389 24.39 6.12 -11.33
N VAL A 390 23.07 6.11 -11.12
CA VAL A 390 22.20 7.26 -11.40
C VAL A 390 21.64 7.86 -10.12
N VAL A 391 21.64 9.19 -10.03
CA VAL A 391 20.98 9.97 -8.98
C VAL A 391 19.84 10.77 -9.62
N PHE A 392 18.60 10.45 -9.25
CA PHE A 392 17.43 11.31 -9.49
C PHE A 392 17.26 12.20 -8.27
N SER A 393 17.45 13.52 -8.41
CA SER A 393 17.21 14.47 -7.32
C SER A 393 16.09 15.43 -7.68
N LEU A 394 15.14 15.54 -6.76
CA LEU A 394 13.93 16.33 -6.83
C LEU A 394 14.03 17.56 -5.89
N GLU A 395 14.96 17.53 -4.92
CA GLU A 395 15.25 18.64 -4.00
C GLU A 395 16.43 19.52 -4.48
N MET A 396 17.46 18.93 -5.09
CA MET A 396 18.74 19.62 -5.38
C MET A 396 19.09 19.67 -6.86
N SER A 397 19.67 20.78 -7.30
CA SER A 397 20.19 20.91 -8.67
C SER A 397 21.46 20.09 -8.89
N ARG A 398 21.70 19.69 -10.15
CA ARG A 398 22.92 19.00 -10.59
C ARG A 398 24.20 19.78 -10.26
N ASN A 399 24.13 21.11 -10.27
CA ASN A 399 25.25 21.98 -9.90
C ASN A 399 25.61 21.83 -8.41
N GLU A 400 24.62 21.78 -7.51
CA GLU A 400 24.86 21.62 -6.08
C GLU A 400 25.37 20.22 -5.73
N ILE A 401 24.84 19.17 -6.38
CA ILE A 401 25.35 17.80 -6.28
C ILE A 401 26.82 17.75 -6.75
N THR A 402 27.13 18.39 -7.89
CA THR A 402 28.51 18.46 -8.43
C THR A 402 29.45 19.22 -7.49
N MET A 403 29.03 20.35 -6.92
CA MET A 403 29.83 21.09 -5.93
C MET A 403 30.11 20.26 -4.67
N ARG A 404 29.14 19.47 -4.18
CA ARG A 404 29.34 18.56 -3.05
C ARG A 404 30.28 17.40 -3.39
N LEU A 405 30.14 16.77 -4.55
CA LEU A 405 31.06 15.72 -5.03
C LEU A 405 32.51 16.23 -5.11
N LEU A 406 32.72 17.42 -5.70
CA LEU A 406 34.03 18.06 -5.77
C LEU A 406 34.57 18.42 -4.38
N SER A 407 33.73 18.97 -3.49
CA SER A 407 34.11 19.26 -2.10
C SER A 407 34.56 18.00 -1.34
N ALA A 408 33.79 16.92 -1.46
CA ALA A 408 34.00 15.66 -0.75
C ALA A 408 35.25 14.88 -1.22
N GLU A 409 35.55 14.93 -2.53
CA GLU A 409 36.70 14.26 -3.14
C GLU A 409 37.98 15.11 -3.05
N ALA A 410 37.93 16.40 -3.39
CA ALA A 410 39.08 17.32 -3.33
C ALA A 410 39.50 17.69 -1.89
N ARG A 411 38.61 17.48 -0.91
CA ARG A 411 38.77 17.95 0.49
C ARG A 411 38.91 19.48 0.55
N VAL A 412 38.06 20.17 -0.21
CA VAL A 412 37.96 21.64 -0.25
C VAL A 412 36.62 22.05 0.34
N HIS A 413 36.64 23.02 1.26
CA HIS A 413 35.46 23.44 2.04
C HIS A 413 34.32 23.88 1.12
N LEU A 414 33.11 23.30 1.27
CA LEU A 414 31.99 23.54 0.32
C LEU A 414 31.65 25.03 0.18
N GLN A 415 31.74 25.79 1.27
CA GLN A 415 31.51 27.23 1.25
C GLN A 415 32.49 28.00 0.34
N LYS A 416 33.78 27.55 0.25
CA LYS A 416 34.79 28.13 -0.67
C LYS A 416 34.46 27.86 -2.15
N LEU A 417 33.84 26.72 -2.43
CA LEU A 417 33.36 26.37 -3.77
C LEU A 417 32.09 27.18 -4.12
N ARG A 418 31.17 27.36 -3.17
CA ARG A 418 29.93 28.15 -3.37
C ARG A 418 30.16 29.66 -3.52
N ASN A 419 31.12 30.24 -2.80
CA ASN A 419 31.39 31.69 -2.82
C ASN A 419 32.55 32.11 -3.74
N GLY A 420 33.19 31.17 -4.43
CA GLY A 420 34.36 31.42 -5.30
C GLY A 420 35.66 31.78 -4.58
N SER A 421 35.73 31.80 -3.25
CA SER A 421 36.91 32.23 -2.48
C SER A 421 37.98 31.13 -2.35
N MET A 422 38.31 30.47 -3.46
CA MET A 422 39.33 29.42 -3.52
C MET A 422 40.73 30.02 -3.76
N GLY A 423 41.69 29.68 -2.90
CA GLY A 423 43.11 29.96 -3.15
C GLY A 423 43.71 28.99 -4.17
N GLU A 424 44.94 29.26 -4.61
CA GLU A 424 45.64 28.44 -5.61
C GLU A 424 45.75 26.96 -5.19
N ASP A 425 46.05 26.69 -3.91
CA ASP A 425 46.08 25.33 -3.34
C ASP A 425 44.74 24.59 -3.46
N ASP A 426 43.62 25.31 -3.30
CA ASP A 426 42.28 24.72 -3.39
C ASP A 426 41.89 24.45 -4.85
N TRP A 427 42.26 25.36 -5.77
CA TRP A 427 42.18 25.12 -7.21
C TRP A 427 43.01 23.91 -7.65
N GLN A 428 44.24 23.75 -7.14
CA GLN A 428 45.08 22.58 -7.44
C GLN A 428 44.46 21.27 -6.96
N LYS A 429 43.87 21.24 -5.75
CA LYS A 429 43.14 20.06 -5.23
C LYS A 429 41.95 19.69 -6.11
N VAL A 430 41.14 20.68 -6.50
CA VAL A 430 39.96 20.48 -7.36
C VAL A 430 40.39 19.99 -8.75
N ALA A 431 41.35 20.66 -9.39
CA ALA A 431 41.87 20.27 -10.70
C ALA A 431 42.43 18.83 -10.71
N LYS A 432 43.11 18.41 -9.64
CA LYS A 432 43.65 17.05 -9.48
C LYS A 432 42.59 15.96 -9.40
N VAL A 433 41.38 16.25 -8.90
CA VAL A 433 40.27 15.27 -8.87
C VAL A 433 39.31 15.43 -10.06
N MET A 434 39.29 16.59 -10.72
CA MET A 434 38.31 16.92 -11.76
C MET A 434 38.25 15.88 -12.89
N GLY A 435 39.40 15.38 -13.38
CA GLY A 435 39.45 14.32 -14.38
C GLY A 435 38.77 13.03 -13.89
N LYS A 436 39.16 12.55 -12.71
CA LYS A 436 38.58 11.36 -12.06
C LYS A 436 37.07 11.47 -11.83
N VAL A 437 36.56 12.66 -11.51
CA VAL A 437 35.12 12.93 -11.35
C VAL A 437 34.42 12.98 -12.71
N SER A 438 35.05 13.55 -13.74
CA SER A 438 34.49 13.68 -15.09
C SER A 438 34.53 12.38 -15.91
N GLU A 439 35.41 11.44 -15.57
CA GLU A 439 35.53 10.12 -16.20
C GLU A 439 34.63 9.06 -15.54
N ALA A 440 34.15 9.31 -14.31
CA ALA A 440 33.36 8.36 -13.56
C ALA A 440 31.94 8.18 -14.17
N PRO A 441 31.38 6.96 -14.18
CA PRO A 441 30.08 6.65 -14.81
C PRO A 441 28.87 7.05 -13.95
N MET A 442 28.89 8.27 -13.41
CA MET A 442 27.81 8.84 -12.60
C MET A 442 26.88 9.69 -13.46
N PHE A 443 25.58 9.37 -13.43
CA PHE A 443 24.53 10.12 -14.09
C PHE A 443 23.70 10.88 -13.05
N ILE A 444 23.36 12.14 -13.33
CA ILE A 444 22.51 12.98 -12.47
C ILE A 444 21.35 13.49 -13.32
N ASP A 445 20.13 13.34 -12.80
CA ASP A 445 18.90 13.84 -13.42
C ASP A 445 18.14 14.67 -12.37
N ASP A 446 18.09 15.97 -12.61
CA ASP A 446 17.46 17.01 -11.79
C ASP A 446 16.19 17.57 -12.44
N SER A 447 15.45 16.70 -13.15
CA SER A 447 14.14 17.04 -13.72
C SER A 447 13.08 17.09 -12.61
N PRO A 448 12.33 18.21 -12.45
CA PRO A 448 11.28 18.30 -11.43
C PRO A 448 10.07 17.42 -11.78
N ASN A 449 9.30 17.02 -10.75
CA ASN A 449 8.01 16.35 -10.87
C ASN A 449 7.99 15.03 -11.69
N MET A 450 9.12 14.34 -11.80
CA MET A 450 9.23 13.09 -12.55
C MET A 450 8.28 11.99 -12.06
N SER A 451 7.59 11.36 -13.00
CA SER A 451 6.82 10.13 -12.75
C SER A 451 7.73 8.91 -12.60
N LEU A 452 7.27 7.90 -11.87
CA LEU A 452 7.98 6.61 -11.76
C LEU A 452 8.13 5.90 -13.12
N THR A 453 7.22 6.13 -14.07
CA THR A 453 7.30 5.58 -15.43
C THR A 453 8.51 6.14 -16.18
N GLU A 454 8.79 7.43 -16.06
CA GLU A 454 10.02 8.03 -16.60
C GLU A 454 11.27 7.52 -15.90
N ILE A 455 11.27 7.43 -14.56
CA ILE A 455 12.40 6.86 -13.79
C ILE A 455 12.71 5.45 -14.33
N ARG A 456 11.68 4.60 -14.49
CA ARG A 456 11.83 3.24 -15.06
C ARG A 456 12.42 3.28 -16.47
N ALA A 457 11.88 4.10 -17.37
CA ALA A 457 12.36 4.22 -18.75
C ALA A 457 13.82 4.74 -18.82
N LYS A 458 14.17 5.74 -18.01
CA LYS A 458 15.54 6.28 -17.91
C LYS A 458 16.49 5.23 -17.32
N CYS A 459 16.10 4.50 -16.29
CA CYS A 459 16.89 3.40 -15.71
C CYS A 459 17.11 2.25 -16.69
N ARG A 460 16.07 1.75 -17.39
CA ARG A 460 16.22 0.70 -18.42
C ARG A 460 17.21 1.11 -19.50
N ARG A 461 17.11 2.36 -19.99
CA ARG A 461 18.03 2.91 -21.00
C ARG A 461 19.48 3.02 -20.52
N LEU A 462 19.70 3.39 -19.25
CA LEU A 462 21.03 3.41 -18.64
C LEU A 462 21.57 1.99 -18.40
N LYS A 463 20.72 1.03 -18.00
CA LYS A 463 21.10 -0.38 -17.84
C LYS A 463 21.58 -0.98 -19.17
N GLN A 464 20.87 -0.73 -20.26
CA GLN A 464 21.24 -1.22 -21.59
C GLN A 464 22.53 -0.58 -22.14
N LYS A 465 22.77 0.72 -21.89
CA LYS A 465 23.91 1.44 -22.49
C LYS A 465 25.19 1.48 -21.63
N HIS A 466 25.05 1.38 -20.31
CA HIS A 466 26.13 1.62 -19.36
C HIS A 466 26.15 0.60 -18.19
N ASP A 467 25.43 -0.53 -18.32
CA ASP A 467 25.32 -1.61 -17.32
C ASP A 467 25.13 -1.09 -15.88
N LEU A 468 24.14 -0.19 -15.73
CA LEU A 468 23.74 0.45 -14.47
C LEU A 468 23.82 -0.52 -13.28
N LYS A 469 24.54 -0.11 -12.23
CA LYS A 469 24.73 -0.89 -10.99
C LYS A 469 23.98 -0.32 -9.78
N LEU A 470 23.72 0.99 -9.74
CA LEU A 470 23.06 1.63 -8.60
C LEU A 470 22.06 2.70 -9.05
N VAL A 471 20.90 2.76 -8.39
CA VAL A 471 19.92 3.83 -8.51
C VAL A 471 19.77 4.53 -7.15
N ILE A 472 19.74 5.86 -7.15
CA ILE A 472 19.42 6.71 -5.99
C ILE A 472 18.27 7.65 -6.37
N ILE A 473 17.29 7.80 -5.49
CA ILE A 473 16.15 8.70 -5.64
C ILE A 473 16.01 9.57 -4.38
N ASP A 474 16.05 10.89 -4.57
CA ASP A 474 16.18 11.91 -3.53
C ASP A 474 15.11 13.02 -3.70
N TYR A 475 13.99 13.03 -2.98
CA TYR A 475 13.50 12.07 -1.99
C TYR A 475 12.07 11.61 -2.33
N LEU A 476 11.65 10.46 -1.78
CA LEU A 476 10.38 9.80 -2.08
C LEU A 476 9.17 10.74 -1.99
N GLN A 477 9.12 11.56 -0.94
CA GLN A 477 8.04 12.52 -0.70
C GLN A 477 8.04 13.75 -1.64
N LEU A 478 8.81 13.75 -2.74
CA LEU A 478 8.65 14.68 -3.88
C LEU A 478 8.22 14.00 -5.19
N MET A 479 8.15 12.67 -5.25
CA MET A 479 7.65 11.97 -6.44
C MET A 479 6.14 12.24 -6.64
N THR A 480 5.66 12.10 -7.88
CA THR A 480 4.23 12.14 -8.23
C THR A 480 3.84 10.90 -9.03
N SER A 481 2.63 10.41 -8.81
CA SER A 481 2.08 9.21 -9.45
C SER A 481 1.51 9.47 -10.86
N GLY A 482 1.32 10.72 -11.23
CA GLY A 482 0.59 11.13 -12.45
C GLY A 482 -0.94 10.92 -12.37
N LYS A 483 -1.43 10.32 -11.28
CA LYS A 483 -2.87 10.16 -10.97
C LYS A 483 -3.28 11.14 -9.87
N LYS A 484 -4.59 11.37 -9.73
CA LYS A 484 -5.12 11.84 -8.44
C LYS A 484 -5.06 10.67 -7.46
N VAL A 485 -4.38 10.87 -6.33
CA VAL A 485 -4.35 9.97 -5.18
C VAL A 485 -4.59 10.84 -3.95
N GLU A 486 -5.58 10.49 -3.11
CA GLU A 486 -6.10 11.45 -2.13
C GLU A 486 -5.26 11.59 -0.86
N SER A 487 -4.52 10.55 -0.47
CA SER A 487 -3.61 10.61 0.67
C SER A 487 -2.16 10.38 0.23
N ARG A 488 -1.26 11.28 0.66
CA ARG A 488 0.18 11.18 0.40
C ARG A 488 0.77 9.87 0.95
N GLN A 489 0.19 9.31 2.01
CA GLN A 489 0.60 8.03 2.59
C GLN A 489 0.33 6.84 1.65
N GLN A 490 -0.79 6.86 0.93
CA GLN A 490 -1.08 5.86 -0.10
C GLN A 490 -0.09 6.01 -1.27
N GLU A 491 0.15 7.24 -1.72
CA GLU A 491 1.06 7.50 -2.84
C GLU A 491 2.51 7.06 -2.53
N VAL A 492 3.01 7.34 -1.32
CA VAL A 492 4.33 6.86 -0.85
C VAL A 492 4.37 5.33 -0.70
N SER A 493 3.26 4.69 -0.32
CA SER A 493 3.15 3.22 -0.28
C SER A 493 3.18 2.61 -1.69
N GLU A 494 2.50 3.23 -2.66
CA GLU A 494 2.53 2.81 -4.07
C GLU A 494 3.93 3.00 -4.68
N PHE A 495 4.62 4.12 -4.40
CA PHE A 495 6.02 4.30 -4.78
C PHE A 495 6.94 3.24 -4.15
N SER A 496 6.78 2.93 -2.87
CA SER A 496 7.55 1.90 -2.16
C SER A 496 7.47 0.55 -2.87
N ARG A 497 6.25 0.05 -3.09
CA ARG A 497 6.00 -1.20 -3.83
C ARG A 497 6.57 -1.16 -5.26
N ALA A 498 6.31 -0.08 -6.00
CA ALA A 498 6.67 0.01 -7.40
C ALA A 498 8.18 0.28 -7.65
N LEU A 499 8.90 0.81 -6.66
CA LEU A 499 10.37 0.88 -6.62
C LEU A 499 11.00 -0.46 -6.25
N LYS A 500 10.39 -1.23 -5.34
CA LYS A 500 10.80 -2.62 -5.08
C LYS A 500 10.65 -3.50 -6.33
N LEU A 501 9.60 -3.27 -7.12
CA LEU A 501 9.45 -3.90 -8.44
C LEU A 501 10.52 -3.41 -9.43
N LEU A 502 10.81 -2.11 -9.49
CA LEU A 502 11.88 -1.53 -10.33
C LEU A 502 13.26 -2.15 -10.03
N ALA A 503 13.61 -2.30 -8.76
CA ALA A 503 14.87 -2.91 -8.32
C ALA A 503 15.03 -4.34 -8.85
N LYS A 504 13.98 -5.16 -8.70
CA LYS A 504 13.92 -6.53 -9.21
C LYS A 504 13.96 -6.58 -10.74
N GLU A 505 13.17 -5.76 -11.42
CA GLU A 505 13.05 -5.71 -12.88
C GLU A 505 14.40 -5.42 -13.57
N ILE A 506 15.17 -4.47 -13.02
CA ILE A 506 16.43 -3.99 -13.62
C ILE A 506 17.66 -4.73 -13.06
N GLY A 507 17.49 -5.53 -11.99
CA GLY A 507 18.57 -6.28 -11.35
C GLY A 507 19.61 -5.38 -10.70
N VAL A 508 19.15 -4.35 -9.95
CA VAL A 508 20.03 -3.36 -9.29
C VAL A 508 19.51 -3.00 -7.89
N PRO A 509 20.40 -2.66 -6.93
CA PRO A 509 20.00 -1.93 -5.73
C PRO A 509 19.40 -0.56 -6.07
N VAL A 510 18.25 -0.25 -5.47
CA VAL A 510 17.59 1.06 -5.52
C VAL A 510 17.60 1.65 -4.11
N ILE A 511 18.37 2.72 -3.91
CA ILE A 511 18.33 3.56 -2.71
C ILE A 511 17.23 4.60 -2.90
N ALA A 512 16.32 4.67 -1.95
CA ALA A 512 15.26 5.66 -1.89
C ALA A 512 15.40 6.48 -0.59
N LEU A 513 15.52 7.80 -0.71
CA LEU A 513 15.65 8.67 0.46
C LEU A 513 14.27 9.04 0.99
N SER A 514 14.14 9.04 2.31
CA SER A 514 12.93 9.43 3.02
C SER A 514 13.25 10.44 4.13
N GLN A 515 12.29 11.29 4.45
CA GLN A 515 12.36 12.14 5.64
C GLN A 515 11.72 11.43 6.84
N LEU A 516 12.23 11.70 8.05
CA LEU A 516 11.67 11.18 9.29
C LEU A 516 10.73 12.19 9.96
N ASN A 517 9.67 11.68 10.58
CA ASN A 517 8.80 12.44 11.46
C ASN A 517 9.57 12.95 12.69
N ARG A 518 9.18 14.13 13.21
CA ARG A 518 9.85 14.79 14.36
C ARG A 518 9.61 14.11 15.72
N GLY A 519 8.86 13.01 15.78
CA GLY A 519 8.58 12.25 17.01
C GLY A 519 9.79 11.96 17.92
N PRO A 520 10.99 11.64 17.40
CA PRO A 520 12.18 11.45 18.24
C PRO A 520 12.62 12.70 19.00
N GLU A 521 12.28 13.92 18.56
CA GLU A 521 12.64 15.16 19.25
C GLU A 521 11.94 15.31 20.61
N GLN A 522 10.83 14.58 20.82
CA GLN A 522 10.08 14.54 22.07
C GLN A 522 10.53 13.40 23.01
N ARG A 523 11.39 12.48 22.56
CA ARG A 523 11.94 11.40 23.39
C ARG A 523 13.24 11.85 24.08
N GLN A 524 13.53 11.29 25.26
CA GLN A 524 14.78 11.56 25.97
C GLN A 524 16.02 11.08 25.22
N ASP A 525 15.92 9.97 24.47
CA ASP A 525 17.05 9.36 23.74
C ASP A 525 17.35 10.05 22.40
N LYS A 526 16.36 10.73 21.80
CA LYS A 526 16.41 11.43 20.51
C LYS A 526 16.89 10.59 19.32
N LYS A 527 17.12 9.28 19.48
CA LYS A 527 17.52 8.36 18.41
C LYS A 527 16.30 8.01 17.55
N PRO A 528 16.41 7.98 16.21
CA PRO A 528 15.35 7.52 15.33
C PRO A 528 15.19 6.00 15.42
N ALA A 529 13.95 5.55 15.26
CA ALA A 529 13.54 4.15 15.22
C ALA A 529 12.59 3.91 14.03
N MET A 530 12.27 2.65 13.73
CA MET A 530 11.35 2.27 12.66
C MET A 530 9.96 2.93 12.79
N SER A 531 9.55 3.30 14.00
CA SER A 531 8.31 4.04 14.29
C SER A 531 8.26 5.45 13.71
N ASP A 532 9.40 6.01 13.29
CA ASP A 532 9.54 7.44 12.97
C ASP A 532 9.70 7.67 11.46
N LEU A 533 9.90 6.60 10.69
CA LEU A 533 9.56 6.51 9.27
C LEU A 533 8.05 6.55 9.02
N ARG A 534 7.26 6.21 10.04
CA ARG A 534 5.82 6.01 9.88
C ARG A 534 5.08 7.32 10.00
N GLU A 535 4.57 7.76 8.86
CA GLU A 535 3.34 8.55 8.80
C GLU A 535 2.09 7.68 9.07
N SER A 536 2.21 6.36 8.98
CA SER A 536 1.16 5.37 9.32
C SER A 536 0.81 5.37 10.81
N GLY A 537 -0.48 5.34 11.12
CA GLY A 537 -0.99 5.29 12.49
C GLY A 537 -1.10 3.89 13.08
N CYS A 538 -1.41 3.85 14.37
CA CYS A 538 -1.33 2.67 15.22
C CYS A 538 -2.69 2.34 15.86
N LEU A 539 -2.85 1.10 16.32
CA LEU A 539 -4.08 0.56 16.92
C LEU A 539 -3.87 0.30 18.42
N THR A 540 -4.95 0.18 19.21
CA THR A 540 -4.84 -0.14 20.65
C THR A 540 -4.60 -1.62 20.95
N GLU A 541 -4.14 -1.91 22.17
CA GLU A 541 -3.95 -3.28 22.68
C GLU A 541 -5.20 -4.17 22.57
N ASP A 542 -6.38 -3.59 22.83
CA ASP A 542 -7.68 -4.26 22.80
C ASP A 542 -8.30 -4.37 21.39
N THR A 543 -7.60 -3.89 20.36
CA THR A 543 -8.02 -4.08 18.97
C THR A 543 -7.90 -5.55 18.57
N ARG A 544 -8.99 -6.12 18.04
CA ARG A 544 -9.18 -7.54 17.78
C ARG A 544 -9.05 -7.85 16.29
N ILE A 545 -8.04 -8.62 15.91
CA ILE A 545 -7.77 -9.04 14.53
C ILE A 545 -8.59 -10.30 14.21
N LEU A 546 -9.23 -10.34 13.04
CA LEU A 546 -9.99 -11.50 12.58
C LEU A 546 -9.06 -12.54 11.92
N ARG A 547 -8.99 -13.73 12.52
CA ARG A 547 -8.12 -14.83 12.05
C ARG A 547 -8.78 -15.68 10.95
N ALA A 548 -7.98 -16.13 9.99
CA ALA A 548 -8.40 -16.99 8.90
C ALA A 548 -8.45 -18.48 9.27
N ASP A 549 -7.54 -18.94 10.13
CA ASP A 549 -7.44 -20.34 10.55
C ASP A 549 -8.61 -20.81 11.44
N THR A 550 -9.11 -19.90 12.29
CA THR A 550 -10.07 -20.15 13.36
C THR A 550 -11.40 -19.42 13.15
N GLY A 551 -11.42 -18.33 12.38
CA GLY A 551 -12.61 -17.49 12.19
C GLY A 551 -13.03 -16.72 13.46
N ALA A 552 -12.21 -16.82 14.51
CA ALA A 552 -12.33 -16.07 15.75
C ALA A 552 -11.49 -14.78 15.68
N GLU A 553 -11.53 -14.02 16.77
CA GLU A 553 -10.70 -12.84 16.96
C GLU A 553 -9.57 -13.12 17.95
N THR A 554 -8.46 -12.38 17.86
CA THR A 554 -7.41 -12.31 18.87
C THR A 554 -6.91 -10.87 18.97
N THR A 555 -6.64 -10.37 20.18
CA THR A 555 -6.23 -8.98 20.42
C THR A 555 -4.76 -8.72 20.03
N MET A 556 -4.44 -7.46 19.73
CA MET A 556 -3.04 -7.00 19.57
C MET A 556 -2.20 -7.36 20.80
N GLY A 557 -2.74 -7.16 22.01
CA GLY A 557 -2.08 -7.51 23.27
C GLY A 557 -1.77 -9.00 23.40
N GLU A 558 -2.74 -9.88 23.13
CA GLU A 558 -2.52 -11.34 23.16
C GLU A 558 -1.48 -11.79 22.13
N LEU A 559 -1.54 -11.26 20.90
CA LEU A 559 -0.58 -11.59 19.84
C LEU A 559 0.84 -11.13 20.19
N PHE A 560 0.99 -9.92 20.75
CA PHE A 560 2.27 -9.42 21.23
C PHE A 560 2.81 -10.21 22.43
N ALA A 561 1.98 -10.46 23.44
CA ALA A 561 2.37 -11.18 24.66
C ALA A 561 2.78 -12.64 24.40
N LEU A 562 2.21 -13.26 23.36
CA LEU A 562 2.60 -14.59 22.88
C LEU A 562 3.81 -14.56 21.91
N ASN A 563 4.31 -13.38 21.53
CA ASN A 563 5.30 -13.18 20.44
C ASN A 563 4.87 -13.93 19.17
N ALA A 564 3.58 -13.84 18.84
CA ALA A 564 2.95 -14.67 17.81
C ALA A 564 3.42 -14.26 16.41
N LYS A 565 3.80 -15.27 15.62
CA LYS A 565 4.27 -15.13 14.24
C LYS A 565 3.52 -16.07 13.31
N ASP A 566 3.52 -15.72 12.03
CA ASP A 566 2.85 -16.47 10.94
C ASP A 566 1.36 -16.73 11.20
N VAL A 567 0.66 -15.78 11.85
CA VAL A 567 -0.74 -15.95 12.24
C VAL A 567 -1.64 -15.71 11.02
N PRO A 568 -2.48 -16.68 10.60
CA PRO A 568 -3.36 -16.49 9.45
C PRO A 568 -4.47 -15.49 9.75
N VAL A 569 -4.58 -14.44 8.94
CA VAL A 569 -5.55 -13.35 9.07
C VAL A 569 -6.30 -13.12 7.76
N TRP A 570 -7.51 -12.57 7.86
CA TRP A 570 -8.26 -12.12 6.69
C TRP A 570 -7.82 -10.72 6.26
N ALA A 571 -7.44 -10.61 5.00
CA ALA A 571 -7.10 -9.37 4.31
C ALA A 571 -7.89 -9.25 2.99
N LEU A 572 -7.77 -8.10 2.33
CA LEU A 572 -8.39 -7.79 1.04
C LEU A 572 -7.34 -7.76 -0.07
N ASN A 573 -7.68 -8.28 -1.25
CA ASN A 573 -6.87 -8.09 -2.46
C ASN A 573 -7.24 -6.78 -3.20
N GLU A 574 -6.59 -6.52 -4.33
CA GLU A 574 -6.84 -5.34 -5.19
C GLU A 574 -8.26 -5.31 -5.80
N ARG A 575 -8.99 -6.44 -5.81
CA ARG A 575 -10.42 -6.53 -6.18
C ARG A 575 -11.36 -6.39 -4.98
N LEU A 576 -10.83 -6.03 -3.80
CA LEU A 576 -11.56 -5.92 -2.53
C LEU A 576 -12.29 -7.22 -2.11
N GLN A 577 -11.68 -8.37 -2.44
CA GLN A 577 -12.13 -9.71 -2.08
C GLN A 577 -11.27 -10.31 -0.98
N TYR A 578 -11.83 -11.25 -0.20
CA TYR A 578 -11.11 -11.92 0.87
C TYR A 578 -9.96 -12.81 0.38
N VAL A 579 -8.78 -12.56 0.95
CA VAL A 579 -7.60 -13.42 0.82
C VAL A 579 -7.00 -13.71 2.20
N ARG A 580 -6.54 -14.95 2.40
CA ARG A 580 -5.69 -15.30 3.54
C ARG A 580 -4.34 -14.62 3.36
N ARG A 581 -3.86 -13.95 4.41
CA ARG A 581 -2.46 -13.52 4.56
C ARG A 581 -1.94 -13.89 5.94
N HIS A 582 -0.63 -13.76 6.13
CA HIS A 582 0.03 -14.08 7.38
C HIS A 582 0.50 -12.79 8.06
N LEU A 583 0.07 -12.63 9.31
CA LEU A 583 0.57 -11.62 10.22
C LEU A 583 1.86 -12.16 10.84
N THR A 584 2.98 -11.50 10.56
CA THR A 584 4.32 -11.97 10.96
C THR A 584 4.72 -11.53 12.36
N HIS A 585 4.30 -10.33 12.78
CA HIS A 585 4.65 -9.71 14.06
C HIS A 585 3.58 -8.69 14.49
N VAL A 586 3.29 -8.63 15.79
CA VAL A 586 2.68 -7.46 16.47
C VAL A 586 3.71 -6.89 17.43
N PHE A 587 3.80 -5.56 17.56
CA PHE A 587 4.77 -4.92 18.45
C PHE A 587 4.29 -3.51 18.91
N PRO A 588 4.71 -3.03 20.09
CA PRO A 588 4.33 -1.71 20.61
C PRO A 588 5.01 -0.57 19.83
N THR A 589 4.28 0.52 19.62
CA THR A 589 4.77 1.75 18.95
C THR A 589 4.73 2.96 19.90
N GLY A 590 4.96 2.70 21.20
CA GLY A 590 4.93 3.70 22.27
C GLY A 590 3.52 4.14 22.70
N VAL A 591 3.46 5.22 23.49
CA VAL A 591 2.22 5.87 23.90
C VAL A 591 1.90 7.00 22.89
N LYS A 592 0.67 7.09 22.41
CA LYS A 592 0.21 8.11 21.45
C LYS A 592 -1.24 8.55 21.75
N PRO A 593 -1.66 9.76 21.31
CA PRO A 593 -3.07 10.16 21.32
C PRO A 593 -3.95 9.24 20.48
N VAL A 594 -5.04 8.75 21.06
CA VAL A 594 -5.97 7.77 20.47
C VAL A 594 -7.39 8.31 20.44
N TYR A 595 -8.11 7.94 19.37
CA TYR A 595 -9.49 8.30 19.10
C TYR A 595 -10.31 7.02 18.91
N ARG A 596 -11.53 7.01 19.44
CA ARG A 596 -12.52 5.97 19.17
C ARG A 596 -13.41 6.38 18.01
N LEU A 597 -13.38 5.59 16.95
CA LEU A 597 -14.30 5.70 15.82
C LEU A 597 -15.47 4.72 16.03
N ARG A 598 -16.71 5.18 15.80
CA ARG A 598 -17.93 4.35 15.82
C ARG A 598 -18.63 4.39 14.46
N LEU A 599 -19.14 3.24 14.02
CA LEU A 599 -19.90 3.09 12.76
C LEU A 599 -21.40 2.85 13.01
N ALA A 600 -22.23 3.03 11.98
CA ALA A 600 -23.69 2.92 12.05
C ALA A 600 -24.19 1.47 12.24
N SER A 601 -23.39 0.43 11.94
CA SER A 601 -23.65 -0.93 12.41
C SER A 601 -23.33 -1.16 13.90
N GLY A 602 -22.76 -0.17 14.59
CA GLY A 602 -22.37 -0.23 16.00
C GLY A 602 -20.98 -0.80 16.26
N LYS A 603 -20.20 -1.12 15.21
CA LYS A 603 -18.77 -1.43 15.35
C LYS A 603 -18.02 -0.22 15.91
N GLU A 604 -16.99 -0.48 16.70
CA GLU A 604 -16.10 0.54 17.25
C GLU A 604 -14.65 0.05 17.24
N ILE A 605 -13.72 0.97 16.99
CA ILE A 605 -12.27 0.72 16.98
C ILE A 605 -11.55 1.92 17.57
N GLU A 606 -10.35 1.71 18.11
CA GLU A 606 -9.54 2.74 18.74
C GLU A 606 -8.17 2.81 18.07
N ALA A 607 -7.84 3.98 17.50
CA ALA A 607 -6.66 4.18 16.66
C ALA A 607 -6.09 5.60 16.82
N THR A 608 -4.86 5.82 16.39
CA THR A 608 -4.28 7.18 16.30
C THR A 608 -4.85 7.95 15.11
N ALA A 609 -4.81 9.28 15.14
CA ALA A 609 -5.37 10.14 14.07
C ALA A 609 -4.81 9.83 12.67
N ASN A 610 -3.56 9.39 12.59
CA ASN A 610 -2.90 9.05 11.32
C ASN A 610 -3.12 7.58 10.86
N HIS A 611 -4.02 6.81 11.48
CA HIS A 611 -4.25 5.42 11.08
C HIS A 611 -5.22 5.33 9.89
N PRO A 612 -4.86 4.69 8.76
CA PRO A 612 -5.69 4.69 7.56
C PRO A 612 -6.82 3.66 7.60
N PHE A 613 -8.01 4.09 7.16
CA PHE A 613 -9.19 3.27 6.96
C PHE A 613 -9.63 3.30 5.50
N LEU A 614 -10.14 2.17 4.99
CA LEU A 614 -10.57 2.07 3.60
C LEU A 614 -11.89 2.85 3.38
N THR A 615 -11.84 3.90 2.58
CA THR A 615 -12.99 4.67 2.08
C THR A 615 -13.30 4.29 0.63
N TYR A 616 -14.16 5.05 -0.06
CA TYR A 616 -14.40 4.83 -1.49
C TYR A 616 -13.18 5.21 -2.34
N GLU A 617 -12.63 6.39 -2.03
CA GLU A 617 -11.59 7.04 -2.83
C GLU A 617 -10.16 6.52 -2.53
N GLY A 618 -9.94 5.88 -1.38
CA GLY A 618 -8.64 5.29 -1.04
C GLY A 618 -8.50 4.86 0.42
N TRP A 619 -7.29 4.96 0.96
CA TRP A 619 -7.02 4.79 2.39
C TRP A 619 -6.91 6.15 3.08
N THR A 620 -7.96 6.53 3.83
CA THR A 620 -8.07 7.84 4.48
C THR A 620 -7.70 7.75 5.97
N PRO A 621 -6.74 8.55 6.48
CA PRO A 621 -6.42 8.66 7.90
C PRO A 621 -7.61 9.06 8.79
N LEU A 622 -7.69 8.51 10.00
CA LEU A 622 -8.78 8.78 10.97
C LEU A 622 -9.04 10.28 11.22
N GLY A 623 -8.00 11.11 11.25
CA GLY A 623 -8.08 12.56 11.48
C GLY A 623 -8.66 13.36 10.32
N GLU A 624 -8.76 12.76 9.13
CA GLU A 624 -9.40 13.32 7.93
C GLU A 624 -10.84 12.81 7.76
N LEU A 625 -11.28 11.82 8.55
CA LEU A 625 -12.63 11.30 8.51
C LEU A 625 -13.63 12.21 9.24
N GLU A 626 -14.74 12.53 8.59
CA GLU A 626 -15.86 13.24 9.20
C GLU A 626 -17.01 12.28 9.60
N VAL A 627 -17.93 12.78 10.43
CA VAL A 627 -19.19 12.08 10.71
C VAL A 627 -20.06 12.09 9.44
N GLY A 628 -20.30 10.91 8.87
CA GLY A 628 -20.92 10.73 7.55
C GLY A 628 -19.98 10.09 6.51
N SER A 629 -18.67 10.07 6.73
CA SER A 629 -17.72 9.28 5.93
C SER A 629 -18.09 7.79 5.96
N ARG A 630 -17.72 7.03 4.92
CA ARG A 630 -18.08 5.60 4.81
C ARG A 630 -16.85 4.71 4.70
N LEU A 631 -16.78 3.71 5.58
CA LEU A 631 -15.66 2.78 5.69
C LEU A 631 -16.04 1.38 5.19
N GLY A 632 -15.05 0.69 4.62
CA GLY A 632 -15.14 -0.72 4.24
C GLY A 632 -15.19 -1.63 5.47
N VAL A 633 -16.30 -2.37 5.62
CA VAL A 633 -16.48 -3.41 6.64
C VAL A 633 -16.85 -4.76 6.00
N PRO A 634 -16.63 -5.91 6.65
CA PRO A 634 -17.04 -7.22 6.14
C PRO A 634 -18.53 -7.29 5.82
N ARG A 635 -18.88 -7.67 4.59
CA ARG A 635 -20.26 -8.02 4.15
C ARG A 635 -20.60 -9.47 4.47
N HIS A 636 -19.58 -10.32 4.47
CA HIS A 636 -19.61 -11.72 4.89
C HIS A 636 -18.26 -12.10 5.50
N VAL A 637 -18.14 -13.30 6.08
CA VAL A 637 -16.87 -13.89 6.49
C VAL A 637 -16.79 -15.31 5.93
N PRO A 638 -15.67 -15.74 5.30
CA PRO A 638 -15.50 -17.11 4.82
C PRO A 638 -15.49 -18.17 5.94
N GLY A 639 -15.39 -19.44 5.55
CA GLY A 639 -15.17 -20.53 6.50
C GLY A 639 -13.73 -20.53 7.05
N PRO A 640 -13.52 -20.85 8.34
CA PRO A 640 -12.20 -21.09 8.87
C PRO A 640 -11.66 -22.46 8.42
N GLU A 641 -10.34 -22.62 8.51
CA GLU A 641 -9.65 -23.87 8.14
C GLU A 641 -9.88 -24.95 9.20
N LEU A 642 -9.93 -24.57 10.48
CA LEU A 642 -10.27 -25.45 11.59
C LEU A 642 -11.79 -25.63 11.68
N ASN A 643 -12.29 -26.71 11.07
CA ASN A 643 -13.67 -27.17 11.21
C ASN A 643 -13.77 -28.20 12.35
N ALA A 644 -14.37 -27.81 13.48
CA ALA A 644 -14.42 -28.60 14.71
C ALA A 644 -15.86 -29.01 15.06
N GLU A 645 -16.42 -29.99 14.36
CA GLU A 645 -17.80 -30.45 14.62
C GLU A 645 -17.96 -31.04 16.05
N TRP A 646 -19.03 -30.62 16.72
CA TRP A 646 -19.39 -31.05 18.07
C TRP A 646 -20.52 -32.09 18.06
N ASP A 647 -20.86 -32.63 19.24
CA ASP A 647 -22.20 -33.19 19.44
C ASP A 647 -23.22 -32.04 19.46
N ASP A 648 -24.26 -32.12 18.62
CA ASP A 648 -25.32 -31.10 18.50
C ASP A 648 -25.93 -30.75 19.87
N ARG A 649 -26.02 -31.70 20.80
CA ARG A 649 -26.52 -31.48 22.17
C ARG A 649 -25.64 -30.53 22.97
N LYS A 650 -24.32 -30.52 22.75
CA LYS A 650 -23.42 -29.53 23.35
C LYS A 650 -23.67 -28.14 22.76
N VAL A 651 -23.89 -28.04 21.45
CA VAL A 651 -24.22 -26.77 20.77
C VAL A 651 -25.52 -26.18 21.33
N VAL A 652 -26.57 -27.01 21.46
CA VAL A 652 -27.87 -26.66 22.07
C VAL A 652 -27.70 -26.25 23.54
N MET A 653 -26.96 -27.03 24.34
CA MET A 653 -26.71 -26.71 25.76
C MET A 653 -26.02 -25.35 25.91
N LEU A 654 -24.97 -25.07 25.13
CA LEU A 654 -24.27 -23.79 25.21
C LEU A 654 -25.18 -22.61 24.85
N ALA A 655 -25.98 -22.76 23.79
CA ALA A 655 -26.91 -21.74 23.33
C ALA A 655 -27.95 -21.36 24.40
N HIS A 656 -28.63 -22.36 24.99
CA HIS A 656 -29.61 -22.11 26.06
C HIS A 656 -28.96 -21.62 27.36
N LEU A 657 -27.76 -22.10 27.69
CA LEU A 657 -27.05 -21.63 28.88
C LEU A 657 -26.53 -20.19 28.72
N LEU A 658 -26.13 -19.76 27.52
CA LEU A 658 -25.70 -18.37 27.28
C LEU A 658 -26.84 -17.36 27.40
N GLY A 659 -28.07 -17.74 27.02
CA GLY A 659 -29.30 -16.99 27.33
C GLY A 659 -29.74 -17.15 28.79
N ASP A 660 -30.88 -17.81 29.01
CA ASP A 660 -31.57 -17.93 30.32
C ASP A 660 -30.82 -18.79 31.38
N GLY A 661 -29.67 -19.36 31.03
CA GLY A 661 -28.87 -20.16 31.95
C GLY A 661 -28.19 -19.36 33.07
N SER A 662 -28.14 -19.96 34.27
CA SER A 662 -27.36 -19.49 35.41
C SER A 662 -26.33 -20.54 35.82
N PHE A 663 -25.06 -20.16 35.80
CA PHE A 663 -23.90 -20.99 36.18
C PHE A 663 -22.91 -20.19 37.05
N VAL A 664 -23.43 -19.26 37.87
CA VAL A 664 -22.62 -18.41 38.74
C VAL A 664 -21.96 -19.19 39.89
N LYS A 665 -20.78 -18.75 40.34
CA LYS A 665 -19.98 -19.46 41.36
C LYS A 665 -20.77 -19.62 42.67
N ARG A 666 -20.67 -20.80 43.29
CA ARG A 666 -21.39 -21.21 44.52
C ARG A 666 -22.92 -21.34 44.40
N GLN A 667 -23.49 -21.43 43.20
CA GLN A 667 -24.89 -21.79 42.98
C GLN A 667 -24.99 -23.07 42.12
N PRO A 668 -26.10 -23.84 42.20
CA PRO A 668 -26.38 -24.92 41.26
C PRO A 668 -26.53 -24.36 39.84
N ILE A 669 -26.05 -25.10 38.82
CA ILE A 669 -26.35 -24.77 37.43
C ILE A 669 -27.85 -24.94 37.20
N ARG A 670 -28.47 -23.93 36.58
CA ARG A 670 -29.90 -23.96 36.21
C ARG A 670 -30.14 -23.37 34.82
N TYR A 671 -31.20 -23.84 34.19
CA TYR A 671 -31.87 -23.19 33.07
C TYR A 671 -33.32 -22.87 33.47
N ALA A 672 -33.91 -21.79 32.95
CA ALA A 672 -35.30 -21.43 33.26
C ALA A 672 -36.03 -21.00 31.98
N SER A 673 -37.25 -21.50 31.77
CA SER A 673 -38.09 -21.09 30.63
C SER A 673 -39.57 -21.29 30.91
N ILE A 674 -40.41 -20.62 30.11
CA ILE A 674 -41.87 -20.83 30.05
C ILE A 674 -42.28 -21.71 28.87
N ASP A 675 -41.32 -22.05 28.01
CA ASP A 675 -41.50 -22.78 26.75
C ASP A 675 -41.06 -24.24 26.95
N GLU A 676 -42.00 -25.17 26.84
CA GLU A 676 -41.76 -26.61 27.05
C GLU A 676 -40.84 -27.22 25.96
N GLN A 677 -40.76 -26.62 24.77
CA GLN A 677 -39.84 -27.07 23.71
C GLN A 677 -38.40 -26.68 24.03
N ASN A 678 -38.18 -25.55 24.70
CA ASN A 678 -36.87 -25.15 25.23
C ASN A 678 -36.47 -26.01 26.44
N LEU A 679 -37.41 -26.31 27.33
CA LEU A 679 -37.19 -27.20 28.48
C LEU A 679 -36.86 -28.64 28.01
N ALA A 680 -37.56 -29.14 26.99
CA ALA A 680 -37.27 -30.43 26.36
C ALA A 680 -35.88 -30.45 25.71
N ALA A 681 -35.53 -29.43 24.91
CA ALA A 681 -34.23 -29.33 24.25
C ALA A 681 -33.06 -29.32 25.25
N VAL A 682 -33.17 -28.56 26.34
CA VAL A 682 -32.15 -28.56 27.42
C VAL A 682 -32.13 -29.90 28.18
N THR A 683 -33.27 -30.60 28.28
CA THR A 683 -33.35 -31.91 28.93
C THR A 683 -32.68 -33.01 28.13
N GLU A 684 -32.93 -33.08 26.82
CA GLU A 684 -32.19 -33.96 25.91
C GLU A 684 -30.69 -33.61 25.89
N ALA A 685 -30.38 -32.31 25.83
CA ALA A 685 -29.01 -31.84 25.79
C ALA A 685 -28.20 -32.18 27.05
N ALA A 686 -28.83 -32.26 28.22
CA ALA A 686 -28.17 -32.68 29.47
C ALA A 686 -27.65 -34.14 29.41
N GLY A 687 -28.25 -34.98 28.57
CA GLY A 687 -27.87 -36.38 28.39
C GLY A 687 -26.43 -36.59 27.90
N VAL A 688 -25.87 -35.66 27.12
CA VAL A 688 -24.46 -35.75 26.66
C VAL A 688 -23.44 -35.53 27.79
N PHE A 689 -23.88 -34.99 28.93
CA PHE A 689 -23.10 -34.83 30.16
C PHE A 689 -23.41 -35.94 31.19
N GLY A 690 -24.24 -36.92 30.83
CA GLY A 690 -24.79 -37.94 31.73
C GLY A 690 -25.76 -37.37 32.79
N ILE A 691 -26.20 -36.12 32.64
CA ILE A 691 -27.02 -35.42 33.63
C ILE A 691 -28.50 -35.66 33.36
N THR A 692 -29.22 -36.16 34.37
CA THR A 692 -30.68 -36.09 34.43
C THR A 692 -31.07 -34.78 35.11
N PRO A 693 -31.77 -33.84 34.43
CA PRO A 693 -32.24 -32.61 35.07
C PRO A 693 -33.27 -32.88 36.16
N ALA A 694 -33.25 -32.05 37.20
CA ALA A 694 -34.35 -31.96 38.16
C ALA A 694 -35.23 -30.76 37.81
N ARG A 695 -36.48 -31.03 37.41
CA ARG A 695 -37.50 -30.00 37.14
C ARG A 695 -38.06 -29.48 38.46
N ASP A 696 -37.99 -28.15 38.65
CA ASP A 696 -38.62 -27.42 39.75
C ASP A 696 -39.76 -26.55 39.21
N ASP A 697 -41.01 -26.95 39.43
CA ASP A 697 -42.20 -26.17 39.06
C ASP A 697 -42.65 -25.28 40.25
N TYR A 698 -42.14 -24.05 40.30
CA TYR A 698 -42.50 -23.08 41.36
C TYR A 698 -43.70 -22.22 40.93
N ALA A 699 -44.90 -22.51 41.44
CA ALA A 699 -46.14 -21.80 41.10
C ALA A 699 -46.09 -20.26 41.26
N ALA A 700 -45.30 -19.75 42.22
CA ALA A 700 -45.11 -18.31 42.41
C ALA A 700 -44.15 -17.66 41.39
N ALA A 701 -43.25 -18.43 40.76
CA ALA A 701 -42.20 -17.90 39.89
C ALA A 701 -42.66 -17.63 38.45
N ARG A 702 -43.80 -18.21 38.02
CA ARG A 702 -44.34 -18.14 36.65
C ARG A 702 -43.39 -18.65 35.55
N VAL A 703 -42.38 -19.45 35.93
CA VAL A 703 -41.36 -20.01 35.05
C VAL A 703 -40.92 -21.38 35.59
N THR A 704 -40.73 -22.35 34.71
CA THR A 704 -40.19 -23.67 35.06
C THR A 704 -38.67 -23.58 35.14
N THR A 705 -38.06 -24.19 36.17
CA THR A 705 -36.60 -24.23 36.31
C THR A 705 -36.09 -25.66 36.19
N LEU A 706 -35.08 -25.90 35.35
CA LEU A 706 -34.30 -27.13 35.34
C LEU A 706 -33.01 -26.92 36.14
N ARG A 707 -32.84 -27.64 37.25
CA ARG A 707 -31.52 -27.80 37.88
C ARG A 707 -30.75 -28.88 37.13
N LEU A 708 -29.46 -28.63 36.88
CA LEU A 708 -28.55 -29.56 36.23
C LEU A 708 -27.53 -30.11 37.26
N PRO A 709 -27.91 -31.11 38.08
CA PRO A 709 -27.02 -31.69 39.10
C PRO A 709 -25.86 -32.45 38.44
N ALA A 710 -24.75 -32.66 39.16
CA ALA A 710 -23.73 -33.59 38.71
C ALA A 710 -24.27 -35.04 38.81
N PRO A 711 -23.90 -35.96 37.90
CA PRO A 711 -24.40 -37.33 37.91
C PRO A 711 -23.75 -38.21 39.01
N TYR A 712 -22.83 -37.63 39.78
CA TYR A 712 -22.14 -38.25 40.90
C TYR A 712 -22.00 -37.26 42.06
N ARG A 713 -21.75 -37.79 43.27
CA ARG A 713 -21.48 -36.97 44.46
C ARG A 713 -20.20 -36.16 44.26
N LEU A 714 -20.31 -34.84 44.38
CA LEU A 714 -19.16 -33.93 44.35
C LEU A 714 -18.27 -34.13 45.59
N THR A 715 -16.97 -34.15 45.36
CA THR A 715 -15.90 -34.34 46.37
C THR A 715 -14.70 -33.47 45.98
N HIS A 716 -13.63 -33.47 46.78
CA HIS A 716 -12.37 -32.88 46.33
C HIS A 716 -11.95 -33.48 44.97
N GLY A 717 -11.51 -32.63 44.04
CA GLY A 717 -11.13 -33.03 42.68
C GLY A 717 -12.27 -33.49 41.75
N LYS A 718 -13.55 -33.41 42.15
CA LYS A 718 -14.70 -33.74 41.30
C LYS A 718 -15.62 -32.54 41.09
N ARG A 719 -15.92 -32.24 39.82
CA ARG A 719 -16.71 -31.08 39.40
C ARG A 719 -18.05 -31.51 38.79
N ASN A 720 -18.91 -30.56 38.41
CA ASN A 720 -20.06 -30.86 37.55
C ASN A 720 -19.57 -30.87 36.09
N PRO A 721 -19.89 -31.87 35.26
CA PRO A 721 -19.39 -31.94 33.88
C PRO A 721 -19.72 -30.71 33.01
N ILE A 722 -20.86 -30.04 33.24
CA ILE A 722 -21.20 -28.78 32.54
C ILE A 722 -20.41 -27.61 33.13
N ALA A 723 -20.11 -27.60 34.44
CA ALA A 723 -19.25 -26.57 35.01
C ALA A 723 -17.84 -26.64 34.42
N GLU A 724 -17.24 -27.83 34.47
CA GLU A 724 -15.91 -28.15 33.96
C GLU A 724 -15.74 -27.76 32.48
N TRP A 725 -16.67 -28.18 31.63
CA TRP A 725 -16.73 -27.80 30.22
C TRP A 725 -16.96 -26.29 29.97
N LEU A 726 -17.53 -25.56 30.93
CA LEU A 726 -17.63 -24.09 30.89
C LEU A 726 -16.39 -23.38 31.48
N ASP A 727 -15.59 -24.05 32.32
CA ASP A 727 -14.29 -23.53 32.76
C ASP A 727 -13.28 -23.55 31.60
N ASP A 728 -13.28 -24.62 30.79
CA ASP A 728 -12.46 -24.75 29.57
C ASP A 728 -12.69 -23.61 28.56
N MET A 729 -13.86 -22.97 28.61
CA MET A 729 -14.25 -21.83 27.77
C MET A 729 -14.18 -20.48 28.49
N GLY A 730 -13.72 -20.43 29.75
CA GLY A 730 -13.71 -19.21 30.57
C GLY A 730 -15.10 -18.67 30.97
N LEU A 731 -16.18 -19.41 30.71
CA LEU A 731 -17.56 -18.99 30.98
C LEU A 731 -18.02 -19.31 32.41
N PHE A 732 -17.47 -20.34 33.07
CA PHE A 732 -18.03 -20.78 34.36
C PHE A 732 -17.90 -19.70 35.45
N GLY A 733 -19.05 -19.35 36.03
CA GLY A 733 -19.17 -18.28 37.01
C GLY A 733 -19.62 -16.92 36.45
N ALA A 734 -19.59 -16.72 35.14
CA ALA A 734 -19.92 -15.43 34.51
C ALA A 734 -21.41 -15.05 34.65
N ARG A 735 -21.65 -13.75 34.85
CA ARG A 735 -22.97 -13.11 34.89
C ARG A 735 -23.41 -12.70 33.47
N SER A 736 -24.69 -12.35 33.31
CA SER A 736 -25.31 -11.97 32.01
C SER A 736 -24.58 -10.91 31.17
N HIS A 737 -23.77 -10.05 31.78
CA HIS A 737 -22.99 -9.00 31.10
C HIS A 737 -21.52 -9.38 30.87
N GLU A 738 -21.09 -10.53 31.41
CA GLU A 738 -19.74 -11.10 31.33
C GLU A 738 -19.70 -12.30 30.34
N LYS A 739 -20.85 -12.90 30.02
CA LYS A 739 -20.99 -13.98 29.01
C LYS A 739 -20.52 -13.52 27.62
N PHE A 740 -19.95 -14.41 26.82
CA PHE A 740 -19.49 -14.16 25.45
C PHE A 740 -19.69 -15.41 24.57
N VAL A 741 -19.47 -15.29 23.26
CA VAL A 741 -19.39 -16.44 22.34
C VAL A 741 -17.96 -17.01 22.39
N PRO A 742 -17.73 -18.25 22.84
CA PRO A 742 -16.39 -18.84 22.90
C PRO A 742 -15.73 -18.99 21.52
N THR A 743 -14.40 -18.87 21.48
CA THR A 743 -13.54 -19.06 20.29
C THR A 743 -13.91 -20.31 19.49
N SER A 744 -14.12 -21.43 20.18
CA SER A 744 -14.46 -22.74 19.59
C SER A 744 -15.83 -22.81 18.91
N VAL A 745 -16.73 -21.85 19.14
CA VAL A 745 -18.02 -21.74 18.42
C VAL A 745 -17.82 -21.19 17.00
N PHE A 746 -16.78 -20.38 16.76
CA PHE A 746 -16.47 -19.85 15.42
C PHE A 746 -15.91 -20.94 14.48
N HIS A 747 -15.28 -21.97 15.06
CA HIS A 747 -14.73 -23.15 14.38
C HIS A 747 -15.81 -24.15 13.92
N LEU A 748 -17.07 -23.96 14.32
CA LEU A 748 -18.14 -24.91 14.00
C LEU A 748 -18.49 -24.90 12.50
N PRO A 749 -18.94 -26.03 11.93
CA PRO A 749 -19.48 -26.04 10.57
C PRO A 749 -20.74 -25.15 10.49
N LYS A 750 -21.03 -24.58 9.32
CA LYS A 750 -22.16 -23.64 9.12
C LYS A 750 -23.50 -24.19 9.65
N ARG A 751 -23.71 -25.52 9.53
CA ARG A 751 -24.84 -26.27 10.11
C ARG A 751 -24.99 -26.08 11.62
N GLN A 752 -23.89 -26.21 12.37
CA GLN A 752 -23.89 -26.06 13.82
C GLN A 752 -23.87 -24.60 14.28
N ILE A 753 -23.30 -23.68 13.49
CA ILE A 753 -23.49 -22.24 13.74
C ILE A 753 -24.98 -21.87 13.59
N ALA A 754 -25.67 -22.40 12.57
CA ALA A 754 -27.12 -22.20 12.42
C ALA A 754 -27.89 -22.79 13.62
N LEU A 755 -27.54 -24.00 14.06
CA LEU A 755 -28.14 -24.61 15.26
C LEU A 755 -27.92 -23.76 16.52
N PHE A 756 -26.69 -23.27 16.74
CA PHE A 756 -26.35 -22.38 17.85
C PHE A 756 -27.19 -21.09 17.84
N ILE A 757 -27.24 -20.40 16.70
CA ILE A 757 -28.02 -19.16 16.56
C ILE A 757 -29.51 -19.45 16.74
N LYS A 758 -30.05 -20.52 16.14
CA LYS A 758 -31.47 -20.91 16.25
C LYS A 758 -31.91 -21.11 17.70
N HIS A 759 -31.07 -21.74 18.53
CA HIS A 759 -31.38 -22.01 19.93
C HIS A 759 -31.12 -20.80 20.85
N ILE A 760 -30.05 -20.03 20.65
CA ILE A 760 -29.83 -18.83 21.48
C ILE A 760 -30.90 -17.76 21.19
N TRP A 761 -31.38 -17.65 19.94
CA TRP A 761 -32.50 -16.76 19.60
C TRP A 761 -33.84 -17.19 20.22
N ALA A 762 -33.97 -18.38 20.80
CA ALA A 762 -35.16 -18.78 21.57
C ALA A 762 -35.19 -18.16 22.98
N THR A 763 -34.05 -17.67 23.48
CA THR A 763 -33.85 -17.16 24.86
C THR A 763 -34.11 -15.64 24.99
N ASP A 764 -33.14 -14.79 24.67
CA ASP A 764 -33.30 -13.32 24.57
C ASP A 764 -33.63 -12.82 23.14
N GLY A 765 -33.73 -13.74 22.17
CA GLY A 765 -34.02 -13.42 20.77
C GLY A 765 -35.50 -13.25 20.47
N SER A 766 -35.84 -12.24 19.68
CA SER A 766 -37.20 -11.83 19.38
C SER A 766 -37.44 -11.83 17.87
N VAL A 767 -38.56 -12.41 17.46
CA VAL A 767 -39.10 -12.32 16.11
C VAL A 767 -40.57 -11.92 16.22
N THR A 768 -40.90 -10.76 15.64
CA THR A 768 -42.23 -10.16 15.77
C THR A 768 -42.75 -9.67 14.43
N VAL A 769 -44.02 -9.90 14.15
CA VAL A 769 -44.75 -9.28 13.04
C VAL A 769 -45.33 -7.95 13.52
N ASN A 770 -45.12 -6.88 12.76
CA ASN A 770 -45.64 -5.55 13.08
C ASN A 770 -47.17 -5.51 12.98
N LYS A 771 -47.80 -4.57 13.70
CA LYS A 771 -49.27 -4.39 13.73
C LYS A 771 -49.92 -4.17 12.35
N ASN A 772 -49.14 -3.81 11.33
CA ASN A 772 -49.58 -3.63 9.94
C ASN A 772 -49.69 -4.96 9.15
N GLY A 773 -49.20 -6.08 9.69
CA GLY A 773 -49.17 -7.39 9.03
C GLY A 773 -48.27 -7.50 7.79
N ARG A 774 -47.42 -6.50 7.50
CA ARG A 774 -46.64 -6.37 6.24
C ARG A 774 -45.13 -6.36 6.43
N SER A 775 -44.65 -6.32 7.67
CA SER A 775 -43.22 -6.39 7.99
C SER A 775 -43.03 -6.88 9.42
N GLY A 776 -41.78 -7.09 9.84
CA GLY A 776 -41.47 -7.49 11.21
C GLY A 776 -40.13 -6.96 11.70
N ARG A 777 -39.76 -7.38 12.91
CA ARG A 777 -38.47 -7.10 13.53
C ARG A 777 -37.87 -8.41 14.06
N ILE A 778 -36.63 -8.66 13.71
CA ILE A 778 -35.79 -9.74 14.23
C ILE A 778 -34.64 -9.09 14.99
N TYR A 779 -34.55 -9.32 16.31
CA TYR A 779 -33.46 -8.79 17.12
C TYR A 779 -33.09 -9.70 18.28
N TYR A 780 -31.86 -9.62 18.78
CA TYR A 780 -31.41 -10.27 20.03
C TYR A 780 -31.02 -9.19 21.04
N ALA A 781 -31.46 -9.31 22.30
CA ALA A 781 -31.14 -8.35 23.36
C ALA A 781 -30.15 -8.92 24.36
N SER A 782 -29.21 -8.11 24.86
CA SER A 782 -28.35 -8.53 25.97
C SER A 782 -27.83 -7.35 26.80
N THR A 783 -27.25 -7.68 27.96
CA THR A 783 -26.40 -6.77 28.75
C THR A 783 -24.91 -7.04 28.56
N SER A 784 -24.55 -8.12 27.84
CA SER A 784 -23.18 -8.34 27.37
C SER A 784 -23.00 -7.75 25.98
N ARG A 785 -21.98 -6.90 25.82
CA ARG A 785 -21.53 -6.43 24.51
C ARG A 785 -20.72 -7.51 23.76
N PRO A 786 -19.75 -8.23 24.38
CA PRO A 786 -19.03 -9.32 23.71
C PRO A 786 -19.92 -10.45 23.17
N LEU A 787 -21.03 -10.78 23.81
CA LEU A 787 -22.00 -11.77 23.30
C LEU A 787 -22.69 -11.25 22.02
N VAL A 788 -23.09 -9.98 22.02
CA VAL A 788 -23.72 -9.31 20.88
C VAL A 788 -22.76 -9.16 19.69
N ASP A 789 -21.50 -8.78 19.91
CA ASP A 789 -20.47 -8.73 18.88
C ASP A 789 -20.19 -10.13 18.30
N GLY A 790 -20.11 -11.15 19.16
CA GLY A 790 -19.91 -12.53 18.74
C GLY A 790 -21.05 -13.05 17.86
N LEU A 791 -22.31 -12.78 18.22
CA LEU A 791 -23.48 -13.13 17.41
C LEU A 791 -23.54 -12.35 16.08
N SER A 792 -23.14 -11.06 16.09
CA SER A 792 -23.00 -10.26 14.87
C SER A 792 -22.02 -10.93 13.89
N ARG A 793 -20.85 -11.37 14.37
CA ARG A 793 -19.85 -12.08 13.57
C ARG A 793 -20.33 -13.44 13.07
N LEU A 794 -21.00 -14.24 13.90
CA LEU A 794 -21.54 -15.53 13.46
C LEU A 794 -22.60 -15.38 12.35
N LEU A 795 -23.36 -14.28 12.32
CA LEU A 795 -24.32 -13.98 11.25
C LEU A 795 -23.65 -13.59 9.92
N LEU A 796 -22.43 -13.03 9.94
CA LEU A 796 -21.66 -12.77 8.72
C LEU A 796 -21.24 -14.06 7.99
N ARG A 797 -21.23 -15.23 8.65
CA ARG A 797 -21.05 -16.56 8.01
C ARG A 797 -22.24 -16.98 7.11
N PHE A 798 -23.32 -16.20 7.15
CA PHE A 798 -24.51 -16.29 6.28
C PHE A 798 -24.63 -15.04 5.38
N GLY A 799 -23.65 -14.14 5.44
CA GLY A 799 -23.68 -12.81 4.82
C GLY A 799 -24.79 -11.90 5.35
N ILE A 800 -25.33 -12.19 6.54
CA ILE A 800 -26.39 -11.40 7.19
C ILE A 800 -25.73 -10.23 7.92
N SER A 801 -26.05 -9.02 7.51
CA SER A 801 -25.60 -7.79 8.17
C SER A 801 -26.51 -7.45 9.35
N THR A 802 -25.94 -6.87 10.39
CA THR A 802 -26.64 -6.54 11.63
C THR A 802 -26.24 -5.16 12.15
N ARG A 803 -27.11 -4.53 12.94
CA ARG A 803 -26.84 -3.26 13.61
C ARG A 803 -26.95 -3.43 15.12
N VAL A 804 -25.96 -2.95 15.86
CA VAL A 804 -25.93 -2.96 17.33
C VAL A 804 -26.39 -1.61 17.86
N HIS A 805 -27.58 -1.57 18.46
CA HIS A 805 -28.12 -0.38 19.11
C HIS A 805 -27.90 -0.44 20.63
N ARG A 806 -27.25 0.59 21.19
CA ARG A 806 -27.10 0.75 22.64
C ARG A 806 -28.34 1.45 23.21
N ALA A 807 -29.05 0.77 24.11
CA ALA A 807 -30.21 1.32 24.80
C ALA A 807 -29.77 2.26 25.95
N THR A 808 -30.40 3.44 26.03
CA THR A 808 -30.19 4.38 27.15
C THR A 808 -30.56 3.71 28.48
N PRO A 809 -29.66 3.69 29.48
CA PRO A 809 -29.93 3.06 30.76
C PRO A 809 -31.07 3.79 31.50
N LYS A 810 -32.03 3.02 32.02
CA LYS A 810 -33.14 3.56 32.83
C LYS A 810 -32.67 3.79 34.27
N GLY A 811 -32.10 4.96 34.55
CA GLY A 811 -31.49 5.25 35.85
C GLY A 811 -30.22 4.42 36.06
N ALA A 812 -29.99 3.91 37.27
CA ALA A 812 -28.76 3.20 37.67
C ALA A 812 -28.58 1.78 37.08
N TYR A 813 -29.35 1.40 36.05
CA TYR A 813 -29.21 0.11 35.38
C TYR A 813 -28.05 0.12 34.37
N ARG A 814 -27.44 -1.05 34.11
CA ARG A 814 -26.45 -1.20 33.03
C ARG A 814 -27.09 -0.86 31.67
N PRO A 815 -26.35 -0.30 30.70
CA PRO A 815 -26.84 -0.16 29.33
C PRO A 815 -27.14 -1.55 28.74
N GLY A 816 -28.22 -1.65 27.98
CA GLY A 816 -28.54 -2.81 27.17
C GLY A 816 -28.08 -2.63 25.73
N TYR A 817 -27.98 -3.72 24.99
CA TYR A 817 -27.64 -3.73 23.56
C TYR A 817 -28.69 -4.57 22.81
N THR A 818 -29.18 -4.10 21.66
CA THR A 818 -29.96 -4.94 20.73
C THR A 818 -29.20 -5.12 19.43
N LEU A 819 -29.03 -6.38 19.03
CA LEU A 819 -28.51 -6.80 17.74
C LEU A 819 -29.71 -6.96 16.79
N ASP A 820 -29.88 -6.03 15.86
CA ASP A 820 -31.00 -6.00 14.93
C ASP A 820 -30.60 -6.57 13.56
N VAL A 821 -31.36 -7.56 13.07
CA VAL A 821 -31.27 -8.07 11.70
C VAL A 821 -32.22 -7.23 10.84
N SER A 822 -31.67 -6.31 10.05
CA SER A 822 -32.41 -5.25 9.36
C SER A 822 -32.24 -5.33 7.84
N GLY A 823 -33.35 -5.45 7.12
CA GLY A 823 -33.35 -5.59 5.66
C GLY A 823 -34.11 -6.84 5.23
N VAL A 824 -34.79 -6.77 4.08
CA VAL A 824 -35.68 -7.83 3.61
C VAL A 824 -34.91 -9.12 3.31
N ASP A 825 -33.76 -9.02 2.63
CA ASP A 825 -32.97 -10.20 2.23
C ASP A 825 -32.23 -10.82 3.43
N ASP A 826 -31.83 -10.01 4.41
CA ASP A 826 -31.14 -10.45 5.63
C ASP A 826 -32.10 -11.13 6.59
N GLN A 827 -33.31 -10.58 6.75
CA GLN A 827 -34.39 -11.25 7.46
C GLN A 827 -34.84 -12.52 6.72
N ARG A 828 -34.91 -12.52 5.39
CA ARG A 828 -35.23 -13.73 4.61
C ARG A 828 -34.17 -14.83 4.82
N ARG A 829 -32.88 -14.50 4.71
CA ARG A 829 -31.77 -15.45 4.97
C ARG A 829 -31.77 -15.97 6.40
N PHE A 830 -31.93 -15.11 7.41
CA PHE A 830 -32.07 -15.54 8.80
C PHE A 830 -33.22 -16.55 8.97
N LEU A 831 -34.39 -16.24 8.43
CA LEU A 831 -35.58 -17.07 8.59
C LEU A 831 -35.55 -18.37 7.77
N GLN A 832 -34.76 -18.45 6.69
CA GLN A 832 -34.62 -19.63 5.84
C GLN A 832 -33.47 -20.55 6.23
N GLU A 833 -32.30 -20.00 6.58
CA GLU A 833 -31.09 -20.79 6.88
C GLU A 833 -30.89 -21.09 8.36
N ILE A 834 -31.58 -20.37 9.26
CA ILE A 834 -31.38 -20.46 10.72
C ILE A 834 -32.71 -20.71 11.45
N GLY A 835 -33.69 -19.81 11.28
CA GLY A 835 -34.95 -19.83 12.02
C GLY A 835 -34.77 -19.57 13.52
N VAL A 836 -35.76 -19.97 14.33
CA VAL A 836 -35.74 -19.88 15.80
C VAL A 836 -36.35 -21.16 16.38
N HIS A 837 -35.85 -21.64 17.53
CA HIS A 837 -36.43 -22.79 18.23
C HIS A 837 -37.64 -22.40 19.12
N GLY A 838 -38.45 -23.40 19.50
CA GLY A 838 -39.58 -23.26 20.41
C GLY A 838 -40.74 -22.41 19.87
N ASP A 839 -41.57 -21.89 20.77
CA ASP A 839 -42.82 -21.18 20.45
C ASP A 839 -42.56 -19.90 19.61
N ARG A 840 -41.34 -19.33 19.71
CA ARG A 840 -40.91 -18.19 18.91
C ARG A 840 -40.71 -18.55 17.43
N GLY A 841 -40.45 -19.82 17.12
CA GLY A 841 -40.39 -20.36 15.75
C GLY A 841 -41.67 -20.14 14.96
N VAL A 842 -42.85 -20.22 15.60
CA VAL A 842 -44.15 -19.98 14.94
C VAL A 842 -44.27 -18.54 14.41
N ASN A 843 -43.71 -17.56 15.12
CA ASN A 843 -43.64 -16.18 14.63
C ASN A 843 -42.57 -15.99 13.54
N ALA A 844 -41.50 -16.79 13.56
CA ALA A 844 -40.48 -16.81 12.51
C ALA A 844 -41.05 -17.35 11.18
N GLU A 845 -41.73 -18.49 11.20
CA GLU A 845 -42.43 -19.05 10.03
C GLU A 845 -43.48 -18.07 9.48
N ARG A 846 -44.31 -17.49 10.37
CA ARG A 846 -45.30 -16.49 9.98
C ARG A 846 -44.67 -15.25 9.34
N LEU A 847 -43.55 -14.76 9.88
CA LEU A 847 -42.83 -13.63 9.30
C LEU A 847 -42.17 -13.99 7.96
N LEU A 848 -41.68 -15.22 7.81
CA LEU A 848 -41.10 -15.70 6.55
C LEU A 848 -42.12 -15.68 5.41
N GLN A 849 -43.35 -16.14 5.64
CA GLN A 849 -44.40 -16.09 4.62
C GLN A 849 -44.75 -14.64 4.19
N ILE A 850 -44.66 -13.67 5.11
CA ILE A 850 -44.87 -12.24 4.79
C ILE A 850 -43.68 -11.65 4.01
N ILE A 851 -42.45 -12.02 4.38
CA ILE A 851 -41.21 -11.48 3.80
C ILE A 851 -40.85 -12.14 2.46
N ARG A 852 -41.28 -13.39 2.21
CA ARG A 852 -40.94 -14.18 1.02
C ARG A 852 -41.11 -13.38 -0.27
N ASP A 853 -42.33 -12.87 -0.48
CA ASP A 853 -42.75 -12.16 -1.70
C ASP A 853 -42.59 -10.63 -1.58
N THR A 854 -42.06 -10.13 -0.46
CA THR A 854 -41.75 -8.72 -0.29
C THR A 854 -40.52 -8.37 -1.13
N GLN A 855 -40.67 -7.41 -2.07
CA GLN A 855 -39.54 -6.88 -2.83
C GLN A 855 -38.58 -6.13 -1.90
N ALA A 856 -37.29 -6.44 -1.98
CA ALA A 856 -36.30 -5.86 -1.10
C ALA A 856 -36.02 -4.38 -1.40
N ASN A 857 -35.82 -3.60 -0.34
CA ASN A 857 -35.35 -2.22 -0.46
C ASN A 857 -33.84 -2.24 -0.75
N THR A 858 -33.47 -1.97 -2.00
CA THR A 858 -32.08 -1.98 -2.46
C THR A 858 -31.21 -0.85 -1.89
N ASN A 859 -31.77 0.10 -1.13
CA ASN A 859 -31.05 1.24 -0.54
C ASN A 859 -30.41 0.90 0.83
N VAL A 860 -30.01 -0.35 1.07
CA VAL A 860 -29.31 -0.79 2.30
C VAL A 860 -27.84 -1.07 2.00
N ASP A 861 -27.59 -2.05 1.14
CA ASP A 861 -26.25 -2.38 0.60
C ASP A 861 -25.97 -1.47 -0.61
N THR A 862 -25.35 -0.32 -0.33
CA THR A 862 -25.15 0.78 -1.28
C THR A 862 -23.70 1.21 -1.35
N VAL A 863 -23.25 1.53 -2.56
CA VAL A 863 -21.92 2.10 -2.83
C VAL A 863 -21.97 3.61 -2.52
N PRO A 864 -20.90 4.21 -1.98
CA PRO A 864 -20.77 5.67 -1.78
C PRO A 864 -21.12 6.48 -3.03
N ARG A 865 -21.46 7.76 -2.86
CA ARG A 865 -22.04 8.57 -3.95
C ARG A 865 -21.02 8.94 -5.02
N GLN A 866 -19.76 9.00 -4.62
CA GLN A 866 -18.55 9.18 -5.43
C GLN A 866 -18.55 8.37 -6.73
N VAL A 867 -19.07 7.13 -6.73
CA VAL A 867 -19.18 6.31 -7.95
C VAL A 867 -19.99 6.98 -9.09
N TRP A 868 -20.79 8.00 -8.77
CA TRP A 868 -21.47 8.80 -9.80
C TRP A 868 -20.56 9.79 -10.53
N ASP A 869 -19.36 10.06 -10.03
CA ASP A 869 -18.31 10.84 -10.69
C ASP A 869 -17.59 9.93 -11.71
N ASP A 870 -17.10 8.76 -11.29
CA ASP A 870 -16.54 7.73 -12.19
C ASP A 870 -17.50 7.37 -13.34
N VAL A 871 -18.79 7.19 -13.03
CA VAL A 871 -19.85 6.91 -14.03
C VAL A 871 -20.10 8.11 -14.96
N ARG A 872 -19.84 9.35 -14.54
CA ARG A 872 -19.91 10.52 -15.43
C ARG A 872 -18.72 10.57 -16.37
N ASP A 873 -17.52 10.28 -15.87
CA ASP A 873 -16.30 10.36 -16.67
C ASP A 873 -16.28 9.25 -17.73
N LEU A 874 -16.67 8.02 -17.38
CA LEU A 874 -16.89 6.91 -18.33
C LEU A 874 -17.98 7.19 -19.38
N LEU A 875 -18.98 8.03 -19.06
CA LEU A 875 -20.00 8.46 -20.03
C LEU A 875 -19.47 9.51 -21.00
N VAL A 876 -18.59 10.40 -20.54
CA VAL A 876 -17.90 11.39 -21.40
C VAL A 876 -16.92 10.69 -22.33
N GLU A 877 -16.07 9.80 -21.80
CA GLU A 877 -15.11 8.99 -22.57
C GLU A 877 -15.79 8.22 -23.71
N ARG A 878 -16.94 7.58 -23.42
CA ARG A 878 -17.70 6.78 -24.41
C ARG A 878 -18.66 7.60 -25.27
N GLY A 879 -18.67 8.93 -25.14
CA GLY A 879 -19.58 9.83 -25.85
C GLY A 879 -21.08 9.55 -25.62
N MET A 880 -21.43 8.81 -24.55
CA MET A 880 -22.80 8.38 -24.29
C MET A 880 -23.57 9.47 -23.56
N THR A 881 -24.60 10.03 -24.19
CA THR A 881 -25.44 11.04 -23.54
C THR A 881 -26.19 10.46 -22.34
N HIS A 882 -26.46 11.30 -21.33
CA HIS A 882 -27.29 10.92 -20.17
C HIS A 882 -28.66 10.32 -20.56
N ARG A 883 -29.19 10.64 -21.75
CA ARG A 883 -30.42 10.06 -22.28
C ARG A 883 -30.22 8.61 -22.73
N GLN A 884 -29.20 8.33 -23.55
CA GLN A 884 -28.85 6.98 -23.98
C GLN A 884 -28.49 6.09 -22.77
N PHE A 885 -27.77 6.65 -21.79
CA PHE A 885 -27.48 5.98 -20.53
C PHE A 885 -28.76 5.60 -19.77
N ALA A 886 -29.63 6.58 -19.49
CA ALA A 886 -30.88 6.33 -18.76
C ALA A 886 -31.84 5.40 -19.52
N GLU A 887 -31.73 5.30 -20.84
CA GLU A 887 -32.40 4.30 -21.67
C GLU A 887 -31.78 2.91 -21.47
N ALA A 888 -30.46 2.76 -21.63
CA ALA A 888 -29.75 1.49 -21.49
C ALA A 888 -29.85 0.86 -20.09
N ILE A 889 -29.85 1.66 -19.01
CA ILE A 889 -30.04 1.13 -17.63
C ILE A 889 -31.51 1.10 -17.17
N GLY A 890 -32.46 1.51 -18.02
CA GLY A 890 -33.91 1.46 -17.74
C GLY A 890 -34.42 2.47 -16.70
N THR A 891 -33.78 3.64 -16.60
CA THR A 891 -34.12 4.72 -15.63
C THR A 891 -34.61 6.01 -16.30
N GLN A 892 -35.15 5.93 -17.53
CA GLN A 892 -35.61 7.07 -18.35
C GLN A 892 -36.47 8.09 -17.57
N PHE A 893 -37.31 7.63 -16.64
CA PHE A 893 -38.25 8.45 -15.86
C PHE A 893 -37.71 8.94 -14.50
N CYS A 894 -36.46 8.62 -14.13
CA CYS A 894 -35.92 8.95 -12.80
C CYS A 894 -35.34 10.38 -12.68
N GLY A 895 -35.03 11.03 -13.81
CA GLY A 895 -34.46 12.38 -13.85
C GLY A 895 -33.18 12.54 -13.03
N SER A 896 -32.92 13.76 -12.55
CA SER A 896 -31.71 14.08 -11.76
C SER A 896 -31.71 13.51 -10.33
N ALA A 897 -32.78 12.84 -9.91
CA ALA A 897 -32.86 12.20 -8.58
C ALA A 897 -32.02 10.92 -8.48
N LEU A 898 -31.61 10.33 -9.61
CA LEU A 898 -30.72 9.16 -9.67
C LEU A 898 -29.36 9.45 -9.02
N TRP A 899 -28.66 10.47 -9.54
CA TRP A 899 -27.31 10.89 -9.15
C TRP A 899 -27.21 11.40 -7.71
N LYS A 900 -28.34 11.80 -7.10
CA LYS A 900 -28.39 12.34 -5.73
C LYS A 900 -28.45 11.27 -4.64
N ARG A 901 -28.37 9.98 -4.99
CA ARG A 901 -28.47 8.85 -4.05
C ARG A 901 -27.44 7.77 -4.35
N SER A 902 -26.83 7.24 -3.29
CA SER A 902 -25.94 6.07 -3.32
C SER A 902 -26.59 4.91 -4.10
N PRO A 903 -25.97 4.39 -5.18
CA PRO A 903 -26.54 3.30 -5.95
C PRO A 903 -26.44 1.98 -5.17
N SER A 904 -27.39 1.08 -5.41
CA SER A 904 -27.28 -0.30 -4.96
C SER A 904 -26.30 -1.09 -5.82
N ARG A 905 -25.65 -2.11 -5.25
CA ARG A 905 -24.74 -3.01 -6.00
C ARG A 905 -25.40 -3.61 -7.25
N GLN A 906 -26.67 -4.01 -7.16
CA GLN A 906 -27.43 -4.53 -8.31
C GLN A 906 -27.65 -3.49 -9.43
N ARG A 907 -27.72 -2.19 -9.09
CA ARG A 907 -27.76 -1.12 -10.09
C ARG A 907 -26.38 -0.87 -10.66
N LEU A 908 -25.35 -0.84 -9.82
CA LEU A 908 -23.97 -0.62 -10.28
C LEU A 908 -23.51 -1.74 -11.22
N GLY A 909 -23.80 -3.01 -10.92
CA GLY A 909 -23.52 -4.15 -11.82
C GLY A 909 -24.35 -4.18 -13.11
N LYS A 910 -25.38 -3.32 -13.27
CA LYS A 910 -25.99 -3.04 -14.58
C LYS A 910 -25.27 -1.90 -15.31
N ILE A 911 -24.87 -0.86 -14.58
CA ILE A 911 -24.11 0.27 -15.11
C ILE A 911 -22.76 -0.22 -15.65
N ALA A 912 -22.01 -1.02 -14.88
CA ALA A 912 -20.75 -1.64 -15.28
C ALA A 912 -20.85 -2.45 -16.58
N LYS A 913 -21.99 -3.09 -16.85
CA LYS A 913 -22.23 -3.88 -18.08
C LYS A 913 -22.73 -3.05 -19.27
N VAL A 914 -23.28 -1.87 -19.02
CA VAL A 914 -23.64 -0.89 -20.06
C VAL A 914 -22.43 -0.02 -20.44
N LEU A 915 -21.55 0.25 -19.47
CA LEU A 915 -20.32 1.02 -19.62
C LEU A 915 -19.06 0.14 -19.70
N ASP A 916 -19.23 -1.17 -19.92
CA ASP A 916 -18.19 -2.22 -20.03
C ASP A 916 -16.90 -1.90 -19.24
N SER A 917 -17.05 -1.79 -17.91
CA SER A 917 -16.05 -1.26 -16.98
C SER A 917 -15.80 -2.24 -15.83
N GLU A 918 -14.57 -2.76 -15.76
CA GLU A 918 -14.15 -3.70 -14.73
C GLU A 918 -14.10 -3.07 -13.34
N GLU A 919 -13.71 -1.80 -13.22
CA GLU A 919 -13.66 -1.08 -11.94
C GLU A 919 -15.05 -0.95 -11.30
N LEU A 920 -16.06 -0.59 -12.12
CA LEU A 920 -17.45 -0.54 -11.66
C LEU A 920 -18.03 -1.95 -11.38
N GLU A 921 -17.56 -3.00 -12.07
CA GLU A 921 -17.96 -4.38 -11.74
C GLU A 921 -17.34 -4.83 -10.40
N ILE A 922 -16.06 -4.55 -10.15
CA ILE A 922 -15.38 -4.77 -8.86
C ILE A 922 -16.17 -4.10 -7.73
N MET A 923 -16.49 -2.81 -7.88
CA MET A 923 -17.27 -2.07 -6.86
C MET A 923 -18.72 -2.55 -6.72
N ALA A 924 -19.27 -3.25 -7.72
CA ALA A 924 -20.56 -3.93 -7.59
C ALA A 924 -20.46 -5.28 -6.85
N VAL A 925 -19.42 -6.10 -7.10
CA VAL A 925 -19.38 -7.51 -6.66
C VAL A 925 -18.58 -7.79 -5.38
N ASN A 926 -17.72 -6.87 -4.94
CA ASN A 926 -16.76 -7.11 -3.85
C ASN A 926 -17.36 -7.44 -2.45
N ASP A 927 -16.48 -7.87 -1.55
CA ASP A 927 -16.83 -8.50 -0.25
C ASP A 927 -17.12 -7.51 0.89
N LEU A 928 -17.17 -6.22 0.57
CA LEU A 928 -17.32 -5.14 1.55
C LEU A 928 -18.76 -4.62 1.66
N LEU A 929 -19.07 -4.03 2.80
CA LEU A 929 -20.21 -3.14 3.01
C LEU A 929 -19.65 -1.76 3.35
N TRP A 930 -20.29 -0.70 2.87
CA TRP A 930 -19.88 0.68 3.13
C TRP A 930 -20.70 1.24 4.30
N ASP A 931 -20.12 1.20 5.49
CA ASP A 931 -20.77 1.55 6.76
C ASP A 931 -20.36 2.94 7.25
N GLU A 932 -21.28 3.66 7.87
CA GLU A 932 -21.23 5.12 8.01
C GLU A 932 -20.66 5.54 9.37
N VAL A 933 -19.69 6.45 9.41
CA VAL A 933 -19.08 6.98 10.64
C VAL A 933 -20.12 7.83 11.38
N VAL A 934 -20.46 7.46 12.62
CA VAL A 934 -21.47 8.16 13.43
C VAL A 934 -20.88 8.99 14.57
N SER A 935 -19.62 8.74 14.96
CA SER A 935 -18.89 9.58 15.92
C SER A 935 -17.40 9.26 15.92
N ILE A 936 -16.57 10.28 16.17
CA ILE A 936 -15.16 10.14 16.52
C ILE A 936 -14.95 10.83 17.88
N GLU A 937 -14.46 10.09 18.87
CA GLU A 937 -14.29 10.53 20.26
C GLU A 937 -12.79 10.50 20.63
N SER A 938 -12.16 11.61 21.01
CA SER A 938 -10.79 11.56 21.57
C SER A 938 -10.78 10.88 22.94
N LEU A 939 -9.82 10.00 23.18
CA LEU A 939 -9.65 9.26 24.43
C LEU A 939 -8.41 9.69 25.24
N GLY A 940 -7.67 10.69 24.77
CA GLY A 940 -6.36 11.02 25.30
C GLY A 940 -5.30 10.00 24.88
N GLU A 941 -4.24 9.85 25.66
CA GLU A 941 -3.10 9.01 25.32
C GLU A 941 -3.26 7.55 25.78
N LYS A 942 -2.82 6.62 24.94
CA LYS A 942 -2.78 5.18 25.22
C LYS A 942 -1.52 4.54 24.67
N GLN A 943 -1.13 3.41 25.26
CA GLN A 943 -0.18 2.48 24.63
C GLN A 943 -0.79 1.94 23.33
N VAL A 944 -0.05 2.06 22.23
CA VAL A 944 -0.47 1.60 20.90
C VAL A 944 0.49 0.58 20.31
N PHE A 945 -0.03 -0.17 19.34
CA PHE A 945 0.57 -1.33 18.70
C PHE A 945 0.42 -1.22 17.18
N ASP A 946 1.26 -1.96 16.47
CA ASP A 946 1.24 -2.08 15.02
C ASP A 946 1.50 -3.55 14.63
N ALA A 947 1.02 -3.97 13.45
CA ALA A 947 0.93 -5.36 13.05
C ALA A 947 1.28 -5.57 11.57
N THR A 948 2.33 -6.34 11.31
CA THR A 948 2.85 -6.57 9.96
C THR A 948 2.17 -7.75 9.27
N VAL A 949 1.39 -7.48 8.22
CA VAL A 949 0.74 -8.47 7.35
C VAL A 949 1.37 -8.46 5.95
N LEU A 950 1.69 -9.64 5.42
CA LEU A 950 2.36 -9.80 4.11
C LEU A 950 1.47 -9.49 2.90
N ASP A 951 2.12 -9.09 1.81
CA ASP A 951 1.69 -8.87 0.42
C ASP A 951 0.55 -7.88 0.13
N THR A 952 -0.45 -7.73 1.00
CA THR A 952 -1.63 -6.86 0.75
C THR A 952 -1.72 -5.65 1.67
N HIS A 953 -0.83 -5.52 2.64
CA HIS A 953 -0.69 -4.33 3.50
C HIS A 953 -1.98 -3.90 4.22
N ASN A 954 -2.92 -4.82 4.44
CA ASN A 954 -4.18 -4.58 5.15
C ASN A 954 -4.67 -5.83 5.89
N PHE A 955 -5.60 -5.65 6.82
CA PHE A 955 -6.31 -6.75 7.52
C PHE A 955 -7.67 -6.28 8.07
N ILE A 956 -8.48 -7.21 8.57
CA ILE A 956 -9.72 -6.91 9.28
C ILE A 956 -9.50 -6.83 10.79
N ALA A 957 -9.78 -5.67 11.39
CA ALA A 957 -9.71 -5.40 12.83
C ALA A 957 -11.04 -4.85 13.36
N ASN A 958 -11.55 -5.38 14.47
CA ASN A 958 -12.88 -5.08 15.04
C ASN A 958 -14.05 -5.17 14.01
N GLY A 959 -13.86 -5.89 12.90
CA GLY A 959 -14.79 -5.94 11.78
C GLY A 959 -14.76 -4.69 10.86
N ILE A 960 -13.62 -4.03 10.73
CA ILE A 960 -13.35 -2.89 9.84
C ILE A 960 -12.05 -3.17 9.08
N ALA A 961 -11.94 -2.73 7.82
CA ALA A 961 -10.69 -2.84 7.05
C ALA A 961 -9.69 -1.76 7.48
N VAL A 962 -8.47 -2.16 7.83
CA VAL A 962 -7.38 -1.31 8.34
C VAL A 962 -6.06 -1.57 7.59
N HIS A 963 -5.21 -0.55 7.48
CA HIS A 963 -3.94 -0.62 6.76
C HIS A 963 -2.75 -0.97 7.67
N ASN A 964 -1.68 -1.52 7.07
CA ASN A 964 -0.38 -1.82 7.65
C ASN A 964 0.57 -0.60 7.50
N SER A 965 1.77 -0.67 8.05
CA SER A 965 2.79 0.38 7.92
C SER A 965 3.66 0.25 6.67
N ILE A 966 4.25 1.37 6.26
CA ILE A 966 4.85 1.57 4.92
C ILE A 966 6.20 0.83 4.76
N GLU A 967 6.94 0.57 5.85
CA GLU A 967 8.34 0.09 5.77
C GLU A 967 8.56 -1.32 5.18
N GLN A 968 7.53 -1.97 4.64
CA GLN A 968 7.53 -3.42 4.41
C GLN A 968 8.23 -3.87 3.14
N ASP A 969 8.16 -3.11 2.04
CA ASP A 969 8.75 -3.48 0.75
C ASP A 969 10.28 -3.39 0.72
N ALA A 970 10.84 -2.46 1.52
CA ALA A 970 12.28 -2.25 1.65
C ALA A 970 12.96 -3.49 2.26
N ASP A 971 13.98 -4.03 1.59
CA ASP A 971 14.78 -5.14 2.14
C ASP A 971 15.75 -4.64 3.22
N MET A 972 16.17 -3.38 3.14
CA MET A 972 17.06 -2.76 4.11
C MET A 972 16.57 -1.34 4.42
N VAL A 973 16.68 -0.95 5.69
CA VAL A 973 16.32 0.39 6.17
C VAL A 973 17.41 0.90 7.09
N ILE A 974 17.97 2.06 6.74
CA ILE A 974 19.06 2.72 7.44
C ILE A 974 18.56 4.05 7.97
N LEU A 975 18.59 4.22 9.30
CA LEU A 975 18.23 5.45 9.98
C LEU A 975 19.52 6.21 10.34
N LEU A 976 19.66 7.41 9.78
CA LEU A 976 20.78 8.30 10.08
C LEU A 976 20.47 9.13 11.32
N HIS A 977 21.30 8.98 12.36
CA HIS A 977 21.27 9.79 13.57
C HIS A 977 22.56 10.60 13.71
N ARG A 978 22.43 11.79 14.30
CA ARG A 978 23.53 12.69 14.66
C ARG A 978 23.18 13.31 15.99
N GLU A 979 24.01 13.11 17.01
CA GLU A 979 23.74 13.58 18.38
C GLU A 979 23.98 15.10 18.48
N ASP A 980 25.04 15.56 17.83
CA ASP A 980 25.50 16.95 17.74
C ASP A 980 24.52 17.91 17.02
N ALA A 981 23.59 17.36 16.24
CA ALA A 981 22.50 18.10 15.62
C ALA A 981 21.38 18.50 16.61
N TYR A 982 21.38 17.93 17.83
CA TYR A 982 20.39 18.21 18.89
C TYR A 982 21.02 18.73 20.18
N GLU A 983 22.30 18.41 20.42
CA GLU A 983 23.05 18.85 21.59
C GLU A 983 24.39 19.44 21.15
N LYS A 984 24.47 20.77 21.07
CA LYS A 984 25.66 21.51 20.59
C LYS A 984 26.94 21.28 21.42
N GLU A 985 26.80 20.70 22.61
CA GLU A 985 27.90 20.34 23.52
C GLU A 985 28.07 18.81 23.66
N SER A 986 27.44 18.00 22.79
CA SER A 986 27.63 16.54 22.80
C SER A 986 29.12 16.18 22.67
N PRO A 987 29.65 15.23 23.47
CA PRO A 987 31.03 14.77 23.35
C PRO A 987 31.29 14.01 22.03
N ARG A 988 30.24 13.71 21.25
CA ARG A 988 30.27 13.02 19.95
C ARG A 988 30.12 13.99 18.77
N ALA A 989 30.57 15.24 18.95
CA ALA A 989 30.53 16.28 17.92
C ALA A 989 31.25 15.84 16.62
N GLY A 990 30.52 15.83 15.50
CA GLY A 990 31.03 15.31 14.23
C GLY A 990 30.94 13.79 14.04
N GLU A 991 30.34 13.03 14.96
CA GLU A 991 29.95 11.63 14.72
C GLU A 991 28.51 11.55 14.17
N ALA A 992 28.23 10.47 13.44
CA ALA A 992 26.89 10.08 13.01
C ALA A 992 26.72 8.56 13.13
N ASP A 993 25.56 8.11 13.60
CA ASP A 993 25.21 6.69 13.72
C ASP A 993 24.35 6.28 12.51
N LEU A 994 24.82 5.31 11.72
CA LEU A 994 24.06 4.61 10.68
C LEU A 994 23.39 3.39 11.29
N ILE A 995 22.14 3.55 11.73
CA ILE A 995 21.38 2.49 12.41
C ILE A 995 20.66 1.65 11.33
N VAL A 996 21.17 0.46 11.03
CA VAL A 996 20.55 -0.49 10.09
C VAL A 996 19.37 -1.16 10.80
N ALA A 997 18.25 -0.45 10.89
CA ALA A 997 17.08 -0.79 11.70
C ALA A 997 16.19 -1.90 11.11
N LYS A 998 16.34 -2.22 9.81
CA LYS A 998 15.77 -3.40 9.16
C LYS A 998 16.78 -3.96 8.16
N HIS A 999 16.95 -5.27 8.15
CA HIS A 999 17.68 -5.99 7.11
C HIS A 999 17.00 -7.37 6.91
N ARG A 1000 16.50 -7.63 5.69
CA ARG A 1000 15.66 -8.81 5.38
C ARG A 1000 16.46 -10.09 5.17
N ASN A 1001 17.73 -9.96 4.78
CA ASN A 1001 18.62 -11.05 4.36
C ASN A 1001 19.89 -11.16 5.24
N GLY A 1002 19.98 -10.41 6.35
CA GLY A 1002 21.19 -10.34 7.17
C GLY A 1002 20.98 -9.59 8.49
N PRO A 1003 22.06 -9.35 9.26
CA PRO A 1003 21.99 -8.71 10.57
C PRO A 1003 21.68 -7.20 10.50
N THR A 1004 21.13 -6.70 11.60
CA THR A 1004 20.92 -5.28 11.93
C THR A 1004 21.96 -4.81 12.93
N ASP A 1005 22.60 -3.66 12.71
CA ASP A 1005 23.59 -3.08 13.64
C ASP A 1005 23.62 -1.54 13.56
N THR A 1006 24.36 -0.88 14.45
CA THR A 1006 24.59 0.57 14.43
C THR A 1006 26.05 0.89 14.16
N ILE A 1007 26.32 1.51 13.01
CA ILE A 1007 27.69 1.81 12.54
C ILE A 1007 27.97 3.30 12.70
N THR A 1008 28.90 3.67 13.57
CA THR A 1008 29.32 5.07 13.76
C THR A 1008 30.33 5.48 12.68
N VAL A 1009 30.08 6.62 12.04
CA VAL A 1009 30.91 7.23 10.99
C VAL A 1009 31.19 8.70 11.32
N ALA A 1010 32.29 9.26 10.83
CA ALA A 1010 32.60 10.67 11.02
C ALA A 1010 31.93 11.55 9.95
N PHE A 1011 31.09 12.49 10.38
CA PHE A 1011 30.46 13.49 9.51
C PHE A 1011 31.31 14.75 9.39
N GLN A 1012 31.79 15.02 8.18
CA GLN A 1012 32.58 16.19 7.84
C GLN A 1012 31.74 17.15 6.99
N GLY A 1013 30.71 17.74 7.58
CA GLY A 1013 29.74 18.61 6.89
C GLY A 1013 30.34 19.80 6.14
N HIS A 1014 31.50 20.30 6.59
CA HIS A 1014 32.27 21.33 5.89
C HIS A 1014 32.85 20.88 4.54
N TYR A 1015 33.03 19.57 4.33
CA TYR A 1015 33.32 18.94 3.04
C TYR A 1015 32.10 18.21 2.43
N SER A 1016 30.90 18.41 3.02
CA SER A 1016 29.64 17.73 2.68
C SER A 1016 29.81 16.22 2.48
N ARG A 1017 30.38 15.52 3.46
CA ARG A 1017 30.64 14.08 3.39
C ARG A 1017 30.61 13.35 4.72
N PHE A 1018 30.44 12.04 4.67
CA PHE A 1018 30.75 11.08 5.72
C PHE A 1018 32.04 10.31 5.36
N VAL A 1019 32.73 9.79 6.37
CA VAL A 1019 33.87 8.86 6.22
C VAL A 1019 33.87 7.86 7.38
N ASP A 1020 34.50 6.69 7.19
CA ASP A 1020 34.75 5.75 8.29
C ASP A 1020 35.50 6.44 9.46
N MET A 1021 35.22 5.98 10.69
CA MET A 1021 36.02 6.36 11.85
C MET A 1021 37.46 5.86 11.67
N GLN A 1022 38.44 6.62 12.13
CA GLN A 1022 39.84 6.20 12.04
C GLN A 1022 40.14 5.12 13.08
N SER A 1023 40.47 3.93 12.59
CA SER A 1023 41.02 2.79 13.33
C SER A 1023 42.49 2.98 13.72
#